data_AF-F2AZG9-F1
#
_entry.id   AF-F2AZG9-F1
#
_cell.length_a   1.000
_cell.length_b   1.000
_cell.length_c   1.000
_cell.angle_alpha   90.00
_cell.angle_beta   90.00
_cell.angle_gamma   90.00
#
_symmetry.space_group_name_H-M   'P 1'
#
loop_
_entity.id
_entity.type
_entity.pdbx_description
1 polymer ?
#
loop_
_entity_poly.entity_id
_entity_poly.type
_entity_poly.pdbx_seq_one_letter_code
_entity_poly.pdbx_strand_id
1 'polypeptide(L)'
;MVAICNHPGFAVMPALNRGKFHLQPEAAQRDLTLTLAGVPMSQSIERHKAAIRRHEHSLPVKCLVRDQLVTTERGLFDYGCGHGDDLAGLQAEGIECSGFDPAFRPDAPRLASPVVNLGFVLNVIEDVAERAETLKTAWRLAEQVLCVAARILVSDQSGGDVEYGDGVLTRIGTFQKYFTQAELRQYLEETLEEECFPAAPGVYYVFRDKELKSTYLASKYRRRIAAPRKRIAEVRYEEHRDILDALIEAITELGRLPEPDEFAASEPVIEVFGSLKRAFALIRRVTSDDDWEVVRKQRSEDSLVYLALANFGQRPKFSELSRKFQRDVKAFFTSYKNACEQADQLMFRAGDPDEIDAACERSTIGRLCPSSLWIHESVRDQLEPLLRIYEGCARAYIGSVEDAILIKLHRFSGKVSYLACPNFESDPHPITTETTKVWLRTLRVGFYETESRTNPPLLDRKDQMLDTEDERRAKFERLTKQEFKHGLLHEGDDFLTRSVWQGNLQMLGFAHRGHRLVKASRTSAKPKALLPKRCGKFGVGKRIGGAVYVHRQYEGVLGESVATAKAKLPSGFDYTVVKHNELNGNVSFIHCPDFDTADEPSTGDYAVVRSDGVLKLHSALADPYIYHHKWLFVAEDYQGFDVSQSQQRSAAWMSLDNVDKSLIGRASYWKREVMPRLTRACDEGWLRSEEIRKRLKLTTCELAHMREAGELRFKKQGNAYLYRPPGSD
;
A
#
# COMPACT_ATOMS: atom_id res chain seq x y z
N MET A 1 8.83 16.34 -17.02
CA MET A 1 9.34 16.51 -15.63
C MET A 1 10.08 17.81 -15.34
N VAL A 2 10.72 18.44 -16.34
CA VAL A 2 11.42 19.74 -16.17
C VAL A 2 10.49 20.89 -15.73
N ALA A 3 9.18 20.78 -15.96
CA ALA A 3 8.20 21.81 -15.60
C ALA A 3 7.91 21.93 -14.07
N ILE A 4 8.21 20.90 -13.27
CA ILE A 4 8.09 20.99 -11.79
C ILE A 4 9.30 21.73 -11.18
N CYS A 5 10.39 21.91 -11.95
CA CYS A 5 11.64 22.47 -11.46
C CYS A 5 11.84 23.97 -11.75
N ASN A 6 10.94 24.63 -12.49
CA ASN A 6 11.18 25.98 -13.02
C ASN A 6 10.12 27.03 -12.60
N HIS A 7 10.04 27.39 -11.30
CA HIS A 7 9.64 28.75 -10.85
C HIS A 7 10.03 29.04 -9.37
N PRO A 8 10.01 30.31 -8.90
CA PRO A 8 11.13 31.10 -8.38
C PRO A 8 11.35 30.98 -6.85
N GLY A 9 10.90 29.88 -6.21
CA GLY A 9 11.17 29.60 -4.80
C GLY A 9 12.52 28.91 -4.54
N PHE A 10 13.28 28.64 -5.60
CA PHE A 10 14.57 27.96 -5.55
C PHE A 10 15.69 28.96 -5.77
N ALA A 11 16.49 29.19 -4.73
CA ALA A 11 17.64 30.08 -4.77
C ALA A 11 18.73 29.57 -5.74
N VAL A 12 19.27 30.53 -6.49
CA VAL A 12 20.20 30.48 -7.63
C VAL A 12 21.65 30.27 -7.20
N MET A 13 22.49 29.66 -8.07
CA MET A 13 23.85 30.11 -8.51
C MET A 13 24.63 28.99 -9.25
N PRO A 14 25.56 29.29 -10.18
CA PRO A 14 25.31 29.77 -11.54
C PRO A 14 25.97 28.90 -12.65
N ALA A 15 25.64 29.23 -13.90
CA ALA A 15 26.15 28.62 -15.11
C ALA A 15 27.69 28.65 -15.26
N LEU A 16 28.26 27.59 -15.85
CA LEU A 16 29.61 27.59 -16.41
C LEU A 16 29.62 27.08 -17.86
N ASN A 17 29.93 28.06 -18.70
CA ASN A 17 30.48 28.08 -20.05
C ASN A 17 30.91 26.77 -20.75
N ARG A 18 30.61 26.75 -22.05
CA ARG A 18 31.23 25.91 -23.08
C ARG A 18 32.74 26.19 -23.12
N GLY A 19 33.55 25.17 -22.82
CA GLY A 19 35.00 25.18 -23.02
C GLY A 19 35.48 23.82 -23.50
N LYS A 20 36.03 23.77 -24.71
CA LYS A 20 36.78 22.62 -25.24
C LYS A 20 38.01 22.40 -24.36
N PHE A 21 38.21 21.20 -23.84
CA PHE A 21 39.53 20.76 -23.40
C PHE A 21 39.80 19.33 -23.87
N HIS A 22 40.89 19.24 -24.62
CA HIS A 22 41.54 18.06 -25.16
C HIS A 22 42.54 17.60 -24.09
N LEU A 23 42.47 16.37 -23.60
CA LEU A 23 43.56 15.75 -22.84
C LEU A 23 43.57 14.23 -23.06
N GLN A 24 44.77 13.73 -23.35
CA GLN A 24 45.15 12.36 -23.71
C GLN A 24 45.06 11.39 -22.50
N PRO A 25 45.01 10.07 -22.74
CA PRO A 25 45.08 9.08 -21.67
C PRO A 25 46.53 8.66 -21.39
N GLU A 26 46.99 8.82 -20.15
CA GLU A 26 48.17 8.13 -19.63
C GLU A 26 47.77 7.03 -18.64
N ALA A 27 48.58 5.98 -18.68
CA ALA A 27 48.35 4.66 -18.16
C ALA A 27 48.43 4.54 -16.62
N ALA A 28 47.72 3.54 -16.09
CA ALA A 28 48.18 2.79 -14.94
C ALA A 28 47.70 1.34 -15.05
N GLN A 29 48.59 0.49 -15.56
CA GLN A 29 48.54 -0.96 -15.39
C GLN A 29 48.53 -1.31 -13.90
N ARG A 30 47.61 -2.19 -13.51
CA ARG A 30 47.88 -3.18 -12.46
C ARG A 30 47.42 -4.53 -12.95
N ASP A 31 48.41 -5.36 -13.24
CA ASP A 31 48.30 -6.79 -13.49
C ASP A 31 47.56 -7.49 -12.35
N LEU A 32 46.59 -8.31 -12.72
CA LEU A 32 46.21 -9.52 -11.99
C LEU A 32 46.03 -10.61 -13.04
N THR A 33 47.14 -11.24 -13.40
CA THR A 33 47.19 -12.47 -14.16
C THR A 33 46.65 -13.60 -13.28
N LEU A 34 45.41 -14.01 -13.53
CA LEU A 34 44.92 -15.33 -13.13
C LEU A 34 44.50 -16.06 -14.39
N THR A 35 45.32 -17.06 -14.70
CA THR A 35 45.25 -18.01 -15.80
C THR A 35 43.87 -18.67 -15.88
N LEU A 36 43.09 -18.36 -16.93
CA LEU A 36 41.98 -19.20 -17.36
C LEU A 36 42.45 -20.03 -18.55
N ALA A 37 42.75 -21.29 -18.25
CA ALA A 37 42.85 -22.36 -19.23
C ALA A 37 41.56 -22.45 -20.06
N GLY A 38 41.72 -22.75 -21.34
CA GLY A 38 40.70 -22.56 -22.38
C GLY A 38 39.35 -23.23 -22.14
N VAL A 39 38.31 -22.51 -22.56
CA VAL A 39 36.99 -23.06 -22.89
C VAL A 39 36.82 -22.91 -24.41
N PRO A 40 36.34 -23.92 -25.15
CA PRO A 40 36.30 -23.90 -26.61
C PRO A 40 35.32 -22.84 -27.14
N MET A 41 35.71 -22.10 -28.19
CA MET A 41 34.77 -21.34 -29.02
C MET A 41 33.90 -22.29 -29.85
N SER A 42 32.60 -21.97 -29.95
CA SER A 42 31.50 -22.65 -30.68
C SER A 42 30.71 -23.75 -29.95
N GLN A 43 30.10 -23.44 -28.80
CA GLN A 43 28.84 -24.07 -28.44
C GLN A 43 27.69 -23.31 -29.12
N SER A 44 26.86 -23.97 -29.93
CA SER A 44 25.68 -23.34 -30.52
C SER A 44 24.65 -23.04 -29.43
N ILE A 45 24.22 -21.78 -29.32
CA ILE A 45 23.23 -21.36 -28.32
C ILE A 45 21.85 -21.90 -28.73
N GLU A 46 21.26 -22.75 -27.90
CA GLU A 46 20.00 -23.43 -28.21
C GLU A 46 18.77 -22.58 -27.82
N ARG A 47 18.56 -21.46 -28.52
CA ARG A 47 17.50 -20.45 -28.23
C ARG A 47 16.10 -21.05 -28.05
N HIS A 48 15.80 -22.13 -28.79
CA HIS A 48 14.50 -22.82 -28.76
C HIS A 48 14.13 -23.42 -27.39
N LYS A 49 15.10 -23.66 -26.50
CA LYS A 49 14.87 -24.17 -25.14
C LYS A 49 14.30 -23.12 -24.18
N ALA A 50 14.27 -21.84 -24.58
CA ALA A 50 13.69 -20.77 -23.77
C ALA A 50 12.15 -20.66 -23.91
N ALA A 51 11.54 -21.33 -24.89
CA ALA A 51 10.10 -21.39 -25.05
C ALA A 51 9.45 -22.30 -23.98
N ILE A 52 8.42 -21.79 -23.29
CA ILE A 52 7.77 -22.47 -22.17
C ILE A 52 6.32 -22.74 -22.54
N ARG A 53 5.82 -23.96 -22.25
CA ARG A 53 4.38 -24.28 -22.37
C ARG A 53 3.58 -23.68 -21.23
N ARG A 54 2.43 -23.07 -21.51
CA ARG A 54 1.58 -22.42 -20.50
C ARG A 54 0.10 -22.71 -20.75
N HIS A 55 -0.69 -22.70 -19.67
CA HIS A 55 -2.16 -22.87 -19.73
C HIS A 55 -2.91 -21.53 -19.87
N GLU A 56 -2.23 -20.40 -19.68
CA GLU A 56 -2.78 -19.05 -19.79
C GLU A 56 -1.95 -18.20 -20.76
N HIS A 57 -2.57 -17.15 -21.31
CA HIS A 57 -1.93 -16.17 -22.18
C HIS A 57 -0.66 -15.57 -21.56
N SER A 58 0.35 -15.32 -22.39
CA SER A 58 1.56 -14.61 -22.01
C SER A 58 1.25 -13.15 -21.63
N LEU A 59 2.11 -12.57 -20.79
CA LEU A 59 1.96 -11.18 -20.33
C LEU A 59 1.69 -10.16 -21.46
N PRO A 60 2.42 -10.15 -22.60
CA PRO A 60 2.12 -9.21 -23.69
C PRO A 60 0.73 -9.44 -24.31
N VAL A 61 0.30 -10.69 -24.48
CA VAL A 61 -1.03 -11.01 -25.03
C VAL A 61 -2.15 -10.64 -24.05
N LYS A 62 -1.96 -10.90 -22.74
CA LYS A 62 -2.85 -10.42 -21.67
C LYS A 62 -3.00 -8.89 -21.71
N CYS A 63 -1.90 -8.16 -21.87
CA CYS A 63 -1.93 -6.70 -21.97
C CYS A 63 -2.72 -6.24 -23.22
N LEU A 64 -2.46 -6.86 -24.38
CA LEU A 64 -3.13 -6.52 -25.64
C LEU A 64 -4.65 -6.72 -25.60
N VAL A 65 -5.12 -7.81 -24.99
CA VAL A 65 -6.56 -8.09 -24.81
C VAL A 65 -7.18 -7.13 -23.79
N ARG A 66 -6.53 -6.95 -22.62
CA ARG A 66 -6.98 -6.02 -21.57
C ARG A 66 -7.16 -4.60 -22.10
N ASP A 67 -6.22 -4.15 -22.92
CA ASP A 67 -6.18 -2.79 -23.45
C ASP A 67 -7.04 -2.61 -24.72
N GLN A 68 -7.81 -3.64 -25.11
CA GLN A 68 -8.66 -3.67 -26.31
C GLN A 68 -7.89 -3.35 -27.61
N LEU A 69 -6.60 -3.68 -27.61
CA LEU A 69 -5.76 -3.59 -28.79
C LEU A 69 -5.92 -4.83 -29.65
N VAL A 70 -6.15 -6.00 -29.06
CA VAL A 70 -6.60 -7.19 -29.78
C VAL A 70 -8.09 -7.40 -29.50
N THR A 71 -8.87 -7.60 -30.56
CA THR A 71 -10.33 -7.81 -30.50
C THR A 71 -10.74 -8.81 -31.59
N THR A 72 -12.01 -9.21 -31.61
CA THR A 72 -12.56 -10.01 -32.73
C THR A 72 -12.49 -9.31 -34.09
N GLU A 73 -12.34 -7.99 -34.10
CA GLU A 73 -12.22 -7.17 -35.31
C GLU A 73 -10.76 -6.77 -35.61
N ARG A 74 -9.84 -7.01 -34.66
CA ARG A 74 -8.42 -6.64 -34.77
C ARG A 74 -7.54 -7.84 -34.45
N GLY A 75 -7.09 -8.53 -35.50
CA GLY A 75 -6.27 -9.73 -35.42
C GLY A 75 -4.82 -9.50 -34.95
N LEU A 76 -4.16 -10.61 -34.61
CA LEU A 76 -2.80 -10.66 -34.06
C LEU A 76 -1.86 -11.52 -34.92
N PHE A 77 -0.64 -11.02 -35.16
CA PHE A 77 0.48 -11.83 -35.61
C PHE A 77 1.54 -11.96 -34.50
N ASP A 78 1.86 -13.20 -34.10
CA ASP A 78 2.83 -13.48 -33.04
C ASP A 78 4.20 -13.87 -33.62
N TYR A 79 5.18 -12.97 -33.50
CA TYR A 79 6.53 -13.12 -34.00
C TYR A 79 7.40 -13.76 -32.92
N GLY A 80 7.66 -15.06 -33.05
CA GLY A 80 8.32 -15.89 -32.02
C GLY A 80 7.32 -16.62 -31.13
N CYS A 81 6.26 -17.19 -31.71
CA CYS A 81 5.14 -17.77 -30.98
C CYS A 81 5.46 -19.04 -30.17
N GLY A 82 6.68 -19.59 -30.28
CA GLY A 82 7.07 -20.81 -29.59
C GLY A 82 6.13 -21.98 -29.90
N HIS A 83 5.56 -22.60 -28.85
CA HIS A 83 4.60 -23.69 -28.99
C HIS A 83 3.21 -23.25 -29.52
N GLY A 84 2.91 -21.95 -29.53
CA GLY A 84 1.64 -21.40 -30.03
C GLY A 84 0.49 -21.46 -29.02
N ASP A 85 0.76 -21.52 -27.71
CA ASP A 85 -0.27 -21.57 -26.68
C ASP A 85 -1.14 -20.30 -26.66
N ASP A 86 -0.53 -19.12 -26.83
CA ASP A 86 -1.24 -17.84 -26.97
C ASP A 86 -2.17 -17.82 -28.18
N LEU A 87 -1.71 -18.37 -29.30
CA LEU A 87 -2.50 -18.46 -30.53
C LEU A 87 -3.72 -19.37 -30.32
N ALA A 88 -3.53 -20.52 -29.66
CA ALA A 88 -4.62 -21.45 -29.38
C ALA A 88 -5.68 -20.80 -28.47
N GLY A 89 -5.27 -20.05 -27.45
CA GLY A 89 -6.19 -19.33 -26.57
C GLY A 89 -6.98 -18.24 -27.32
N LEU A 90 -6.31 -17.44 -28.14
CA LEU A 90 -6.97 -16.35 -28.90
C LEU A 90 -7.95 -16.91 -29.95
N GLN A 91 -7.60 -18.02 -30.60
CA GLN A 91 -8.50 -18.70 -31.53
C GLN A 91 -9.77 -19.24 -30.82
N ALA A 92 -9.63 -19.75 -29.59
CA ALA A 92 -10.77 -20.19 -28.80
C ALA A 92 -11.70 -19.03 -28.40
N GLU A 93 -11.17 -17.80 -28.32
CA GLU A 93 -11.91 -16.56 -28.08
C GLU A 93 -12.48 -15.93 -29.38
N GLY A 94 -12.30 -16.57 -30.54
CA GLY A 94 -12.80 -16.09 -31.83
C GLY A 94 -11.98 -14.95 -32.44
N ILE A 95 -10.74 -14.77 -32.00
CA ILE A 95 -9.83 -13.74 -32.49
C ILE A 95 -8.99 -14.33 -33.63
N GLU A 96 -8.92 -13.60 -34.75
CA GLU A 96 -8.04 -13.97 -35.86
C GLU A 96 -6.58 -13.81 -35.44
N CYS A 97 -5.82 -14.91 -35.45
CA CYS A 97 -4.40 -14.84 -35.16
C CYS A 97 -3.56 -15.87 -35.94
N SER A 98 -2.31 -15.50 -36.18
CA SER A 98 -1.29 -16.35 -36.79
C SER A 98 0.07 -16.09 -36.14
N GLY A 99 1.06 -16.96 -36.36
CA GLY A 99 2.37 -16.73 -35.78
C GLY A 99 3.47 -17.55 -36.41
N PHE A 100 4.68 -17.02 -36.29
CA PHE A 100 5.93 -17.58 -36.82
C PHE A 100 6.86 -17.91 -35.65
N ASP A 101 7.62 -18.99 -35.76
CA ASP A 101 8.71 -19.28 -34.83
C ASP A 101 9.85 -19.99 -35.57
N PRO A 102 11.12 -19.54 -35.46
CA PRO A 102 12.22 -20.11 -36.23
C PRO A 102 12.52 -21.59 -35.90
N ALA A 103 12.09 -22.09 -34.74
CA ALA A 103 12.31 -23.47 -34.31
C ALA A 103 11.03 -24.31 -34.35
N PHE A 104 9.89 -23.76 -33.94
CA PHE A 104 8.64 -24.50 -33.78
C PHE A 104 7.70 -24.37 -34.98
N ARG A 105 7.82 -23.29 -35.78
CA ARG A 105 7.01 -23.04 -36.97
C ARG A 105 7.84 -22.37 -38.10
N PRO A 106 8.93 -23.00 -38.57
CA PRO A 106 9.88 -22.37 -39.49
C PRO A 106 9.28 -22.07 -40.88
N ASP A 107 8.31 -22.88 -41.31
CA ASP A 107 7.65 -22.75 -42.62
C ASP A 107 6.42 -21.82 -42.58
N ALA A 108 6.05 -21.29 -41.41
CA ALA A 108 4.92 -20.38 -41.30
C ALA A 108 5.24 -19.02 -41.97
N PRO A 109 4.33 -18.46 -42.78
CA PRO A 109 4.57 -17.17 -43.41
C PRO A 109 4.59 -16.06 -42.36
N ARG A 110 5.50 -15.10 -42.56
CA ARG A 110 5.51 -13.86 -41.77
C ARG A 110 4.53 -12.88 -42.41
N LEU A 111 3.36 -12.70 -41.78
CA LEU A 111 2.26 -11.91 -42.31
C LEU A 111 2.20 -10.54 -41.63
N ALA A 112 1.85 -9.51 -42.40
CA ALA A 112 1.47 -8.22 -41.82
C ALA A 112 0.14 -8.37 -41.09
N SER A 113 -0.03 -7.62 -39.99
CA SER A 113 -1.21 -7.71 -39.13
C SER A 113 -1.48 -6.38 -38.44
N PRO A 114 -2.75 -6.05 -38.13
CA PRO A 114 -3.11 -4.90 -37.31
C PRO A 114 -2.28 -4.81 -36.02
N VAL A 115 -2.14 -5.94 -35.32
CA VAL A 115 -1.27 -6.05 -34.13
C VAL A 115 -0.19 -7.10 -34.38
N VAL A 116 1.05 -6.75 -34.07
CA VAL A 116 2.18 -7.70 -34.02
C VAL A 116 2.67 -7.81 -32.57
N ASN A 117 2.81 -9.03 -32.07
CA ASN A 117 3.46 -9.31 -30.79
C ASN A 117 4.89 -9.81 -31.03
N LEU A 118 5.86 -9.24 -30.31
CA LEU A 118 7.24 -9.68 -30.24
C LEU A 118 7.54 -10.02 -28.77
N GLY A 119 6.96 -11.12 -28.31
CA GLY A 119 6.94 -11.51 -26.90
C GLY A 119 8.17 -12.31 -26.49
N PHE A 120 9.03 -11.75 -25.64
CA PHE A 120 10.21 -12.40 -25.05
C PHE A 120 11.25 -12.94 -26.06
N VAL A 121 11.25 -12.40 -27.29
CA VAL A 121 12.19 -12.79 -28.36
C VAL A 121 13.51 -12.05 -28.25
N LEU A 122 13.47 -10.74 -27.96
CA LEU A 122 14.68 -9.92 -27.94
C LEU A 122 15.69 -10.37 -26.88
N ASN A 123 15.20 -10.87 -25.74
CA ASN A 123 16.05 -11.36 -24.67
C ASN A 123 16.78 -12.66 -25.00
N VAL A 124 16.38 -13.43 -26.03
CA VAL A 124 17.05 -14.69 -26.38
C VAL A 124 18.02 -14.58 -27.56
N ILE A 125 18.14 -13.39 -28.16
CA ILE A 125 19.05 -13.14 -29.30
C ILE A 125 20.32 -12.51 -28.76
N GLU A 126 21.44 -13.23 -28.85
CA GLU A 126 22.77 -12.79 -28.40
C GLU A 126 23.42 -11.75 -29.32
N ASP A 127 23.16 -11.83 -30.63
CA ASP A 127 23.75 -10.91 -31.61
C ASP A 127 22.97 -9.59 -31.64
N VAL A 128 23.66 -8.48 -31.36
CA VAL A 128 23.03 -7.16 -31.25
C VAL A 128 22.46 -6.67 -32.59
N ALA A 129 23.11 -7.00 -33.71
CA ALA A 129 22.64 -6.61 -35.04
C ALA A 129 21.42 -7.42 -35.45
N GLU A 130 21.42 -8.74 -35.18
CA GLU A 130 20.27 -9.62 -35.38
C GLU A 130 19.08 -9.21 -34.51
N ARG A 131 19.33 -8.83 -33.25
CA ARG A 131 18.30 -8.37 -32.32
C ARG A 131 17.63 -7.09 -32.84
N ALA A 132 18.42 -6.13 -33.32
CA ALA A 132 17.92 -4.90 -33.91
C ALA A 132 17.14 -5.15 -35.21
N GLU A 133 17.64 -6.02 -36.09
CA GLU A 133 16.97 -6.37 -37.34
C GLU A 133 15.66 -7.16 -37.09
N THR A 134 15.63 -8.01 -36.06
CA THR A 134 14.42 -8.71 -35.63
C THR A 134 13.35 -7.73 -35.17
N LEU A 135 13.72 -6.74 -34.34
CA LEU A 135 12.82 -5.68 -33.90
C LEU A 135 12.29 -4.86 -35.09
N LYS A 136 13.16 -4.45 -36.02
CA LYS A 136 12.76 -3.73 -37.25
C LYS A 136 11.87 -4.57 -38.17
N THR A 137 12.08 -5.88 -38.21
CA THR A 137 11.25 -6.81 -38.99
C THR A 137 9.86 -6.94 -38.39
N ALA A 138 9.75 -7.15 -37.08
CA ALA A 138 8.46 -7.16 -36.39
C ALA A 138 7.72 -5.83 -36.58
N TRP A 139 8.42 -4.70 -36.53
CA TRP A 139 7.84 -3.39 -36.78
C TRP A 139 7.30 -3.22 -38.21
N ARG A 140 7.99 -3.75 -39.22
CA ARG A 140 7.52 -3.71 -40.62
C ARG A 140 6.23 -4.50 -40.84
N LEU A 141 5.96 -5.51 -40.02
CA LEU A 141 4.75 -6.33 -40.09
C LEU A 141 3.58 -5.70 -39.32
N ALA A 142 3.83 -4.76 -38.42
CA ALA A 142 2.81 -4.11 -37.61
C ALA A 142 2.12 -2.99 -38.40
N GLU A 143 0.83 -3.18 -38.72
CA GLU A 143 0.03 -2.18 -39.44
C GLU A 143 -0.48 -1.08 -38.50
N GLN A 144 -0.84 -1.41 -37.25
CA GLN A 144 -1.36 -0.44 -36.29
C GLN A 144 -0.54 -0.39 -35.00
N VAL A 145 -0.21 -1.54 -34.39
CA VAL A 145 0.52 -1.60 -33.11
C VAL A 145 1.54 -2.74 -33.10
N LEU A 146 2.74 -2.44 -32.63
CA LEU A 146 3.73 -3.44 -32.22
C LEU A 146 3.76 -3.52 -30.69
N CYS A 147 3.55 -4.72 -30.15
CA CYS A 147 3.81 -5.03 -28.75
C CYS A 147 5.18 -5.71 -28.63
N VAL A 148 6.05 -5.19 -27.76
CA VAL A 148 7.37 -5.77 -27.51
C VAL A 148 7.48 -6.12 -26.03
N ALA A 149 7.85 -7.36 -25.74
CA ALA A 149 8.15 -7.79 -24.38
C ALA A 149 9.58 -8.35 -24.25
N ALA A 150 10.30 -7.98 -23.20
CA ALA A 150 11.61 -8.54 -22.87
C ALA A 150 11.77 -8.70 -21.35
N ARG A 151 12.63 -9.63 -20.93
CA ARG A 151 12.89 -9.87 -19.50
C ARG A 151 13.63 -8.68 -18.88
N ILE A 152 13.16 -8.25 -17.71
CA ILE A 152 13.77 -7.15 -16.94
C ILE A 152 14.60 -7.70 -15.78
N LEU A 153 15.74 -7.06 -15.49
CA LEU A 153 16.57 -7.35 -14.33
C LEU A 153 15.87 -6.88 -13.03
N VAL A 154 15.50 -7.82 -12.16
CA VAL A 154 15.08 -7.58 -10.77
C VAL A 154 16.29 -7.96 -9.89
N SER A 155 16.76 -7.03 -9.05
CA SER A 155 18.08 -7.09 -8.41
C SER A 155 18.47 -8.45 -7.80
N ASP A 156 19.59 -8.97 -8.33
CA ASP A 156 20.64 -9.78 -7.70
C ASP A 156 20.23 -10.93 -6.76
N GLN A 157 19.90 -12.09 -7.33
CA GLN A 157 20.20 -13.39 -6.72
C GLN A 157 20.40 -14.50 -7.76
N SER A 158 21.59 -15.11 -7.72
CA SER A 158 21.84 -16.56 -7.56
C SER A 158 22.93 -17.07 -8.49
N GLY A 159 24.10 -17.37 -7.91
CA GLY A 159 25.28 -17.86 -8.62
C GLY A 159 25.02 -19.05 -9.55
N GLY A 160 25.59 -18.95 -10.75
CA GLY A 160 25.61 -20.03 -11.74
C GLY A 160 25.73 -19.58 -13.19
N ASP A 161 25.41 -18.33 -13.51
CA ASP A 161 25.36 -17.83 -14.88
C ASP A 161 26.72 -17.24 -15.31
N VAL A 162 27.17 -17.59 -16.52
CA VAL A 162 28.41 -17.08 -17.10
C VAL A 162 28.08 -15.86 -17.97
N GLU A 163 28.79 -14.75 -17.76
CA GLU A 163 28.68 -13.56 -18.62
C GLU A 163 29.02 -13.91 -20.07
N TYR A 164 28.13 -13.57 -21.01
CA TYR A 164 28.31 -13.81 -22.44
C TYR A 164 27.76 -12.61 -23.23
N GLY A 165 28.63 -11.85 -23.91
CA GLY A 165 28.20 -10.65 -24.63
C GLY A 165 27.61 -9.57 -23.70
N ASP A 166 26.39 -9.11 -24.00
CA ASP A 166 25.63 -8.13 -23.19
C ASP A 166 24.51 -8.77 -22.34
N GLY A 167 24.61 -10.09 -22.11
CA GLY A 167 23.67 -10.88 -21.32
C GLY A 167 24.36 -12.03 -20.60
N VAL A 168 23.60 -13.05 -20.24
CA VAL A 168 24.09 -14.22 -19.51
C VAL A 168 23.76 -15.52 -20.24
N LEU A 169 24.63 -16.53 -20.10
CA LEU A 169 24.39 -17.88 -20.57
C LEU A 169 23.87 -18.73 -19.40
N THR A 170 22.64 -19.22 -19.50
CA THR A 170 21.99 -20.00 -18.45
C THR A 170 22.55 -21.42 -18.37
N ARG A 171 22.36 -22.11 -17.24
CA ARG A 171 22.74 -23.53 -17.05
C ARG A 171 22.22 -24.51 -18.10
N ILE A 172 21.17 -24.14 -18.85
CA ILE A 172 20.57 -24.97 -19.91
C ILE A 172 21.07 -24.60 -21.32
N GLY A 173 22.07 -23.72 -21.44
CA GLY A 173 22.70 -23.36 -22.71
C GLY A 173 21.98 -22.28 -23.53
N THR A 174 21.09 -21.49 -22.91
CA THR A 174 20.36 -20.40 -23.58
C THR A 174 20.94 -19.04 -23.21
N PHE A 175 21.10 -18.14 -24.18
CA PHE A 175 21.38 -16.73 -23.92
C PHE A 175 20.14 -16.02 -23.35
N GLN A 176 20.35 -15.16 -22.37
CA GLN A 176 19.33 -14.25 -21.85
C GLN A 176 19.91 -12.85 -21.64
N LYS A 177 19.35 -11.86 -22.34
CA LYS A 177 19.55 -10.44 -22.02
C LYS A 177 18.46 -9.97 -21.08
N TYR A 178 18.89 -9.46 -19.92
CA TYR A 178 18.02 -8.77 -18.97
C TYR A 178 18.17 -7.27 -19.17
N PHE A 179 17.08 -6.61 -19.56
CA PHE A 179 17.05 -5.16 -19.72
C PHE A 179 16.69 -4.49 -18.39
N THR A 180 17.08 -3.24 -18.18
CA THR A 180 16.30 -2.39 -17.26
C THR A 180 15.07 -1.82 -17.98
N GLN A 181 14.05 -1.34 -17.25
CA GLN A 181 12.89 -0.70 -17.87
C GLN A 181 13.31 0.52 -18.73
N ALA A 182 14.25 1.32 -18.24
CA ALA A 182 14.77 2.48 -18.96
C ALA A 182 15.60 2.08 -20.19
N GLU A 183 16.45 1.06 -20.07
CA GLU A 183 17.26 0.53 -21.17
C GLU A 183 16.39 -0.06 -22.27
N LEU A 184 15.35 -0.83 -21.93
CA LEU A 184 14.43 -1.38 -22.93
C LEU A 184 13.72 -0.26 -23.68
N ARG A 185 13.18 0.74 -22.95
CA ARG A 185 12.57 1.92 -23.57
C ARG A 185 13.52 2.59 -24.57
N GLN A 186 14.73 2.93 -24.11
CA GLN A 186 15.72 3.61 -24.93
C GLN A 186 16.08 2.78 -26.17
N TYR A 187 16.32 1.48 -25.99
CA TYR A 187 16.62 0.56 -27.09
C TYR A 187 15.51 0.52 -28.14
N LEU A 188 14.24 0.48 -27.72
CA LEU A 188 13.11 0.48 -28.65
C LEU A 188 12.99 1.81 -29.40
N GLU A 189 13.05 2.94 -28.67
CA GLU A 189 12.90 4.28 -29.25
C GLU A 189 14.05 4.60 -30.23
N GLU A 190 15.29 4.21 -29.90
CA GLU A 190 16.46 4.41 -30.78
C GLU A 190 16.45 3.48 -32.00
N THR A 191 16.02 2.22 -31.84
CA THR A 191 16.04 1.25 -32.94
C THR A 191 14.91 1.48 -33.95
N LEU A 192 13.75 1.93 -33.46
CA LEU A 192 12.55 2.14 -34.27
C LEU A 192 12.33 3.59 -34.69
N GLU A 193 13.03 4.55 -34.07
CA GLU A 193 12.84 5.99 -34.25
C GLU A 193 11.39 6.45 -33.95
N GLU A 194 10.71 5.72 -33.06
CA GLU A 194 9.30 5.95 -32.68
C GLU A 194 9.13 5.91 -31.16
N GLU A 195 8.20 6.72 -30.65
CA GLU A 195 7.88 6.76 -29.22
C GLU A 195 7.17 5.48 -28.76
N CYS A 196 7.59 4.91 -27.63
CA CYS A 196 6.97 3.72 -27.07
C CYS A 196 6.23 3.99 -25.75
N PHE A 197 5.17 3.21 -25.49
CA PHE A 197 4.25 3.39 -24.36
C PHE A 197 4.26 2.17 -23.45
N PRO A 198 4.54 2.32 -22.14
CA PRO A 198 4.59 1.17 -21.23
C PRO A 198 3.19 0.59 -20.99
N ALA A 199 3.06 -0.73 -21.17
CA ALA A 199 1.84 -1.51 -20.92
C ALA A 199 1.91 -2.34 -19.63
N ALA A 200 3.10 -2.82 -19.28
CA ALA A 200 3.47 -3.52 -18.04
C ALA A 200 5.01 -3.46 -17.88
N PRO A 201 5.59 -3.88 -16.73
CA PRO A 201 7.04 -4.04 -16.62
C PRO A 201 7.57 -4.96 -17.73
N GLY A 202 8.50 -4.45 -18.53
CA GLY A 202 9.07 -5.22 -19.65
C GLY A 202 8.22 -5.27 -20.90
N VAL A 203 7.05 -4.62 -20.93
CA VAL A 203 6.13 -4.62 -22.08
C VAL A 203 5.84 -3.21 -22.56
N TYR A 204 6.05 -2.98 -23.86
CA TYR A 204 5.83 -1.70 -24.52
C TYR A 204 4.97 -1.85 -25.76
N TYR A 205 4.15 -0.82 -26.03
CA TYR A 205 3.45 -0.64 -27.30
C TYR A 205 4.12 0.46 -28.12
N VAL A 206 4.24 0.22 -29.42
CA VAL A 206 4.65 1.21 -30.41
C VAL A 206 3.50 1.35 -31.40
N PHE A 207 2.91 2.54 -31.50
CA PHE A 207 1.72 2.79 -32.30
C PHE A 207 2.10 3.38 -33.66
N ARG A 208 1.74 2.69 -34.74
CA ARG A 208 1.76 3.22 -36.11
C ARG A 208 0.50 4.04 -36.38
N ASP A 209 -0.64 3.58 -35.86
CA ASP A 209 -1.92 4.26 -35.97
C ASP A 209 -2.07 5.37 -34.91
N LYS A 210 -2.19 6.62 -35.37
CA LYS A 210 -2.31 7.81 -34.52
C LYS A 210 -3.67 7.95 -33.84
N GLU A 211 -4.75 7.47 -34.48
CA GLU A 211 -6.10 7.51 -33.92
C GLU A 211 -6.27 6.44 -32.85
N LEU A 212 -5.72 5.24 -33.08
CA LEU A 212 -5.68 4.19 -32.08
C LEU A 212 -4.82 4.59 -30.88
N LYS A 213 -3.65 5.23 -31.10
CA LYS A 213 -2.83 5.84 -30.03
C LYS A 213 -3.65 6.81 -29.18
N SER A 214 -4.37 7.73 -29.81
CA SER A 214 -5.18 8.74 -29.12
C SER A 214 -6.30 8.11 -28.30
N THR A 215 -7.00 7.13 -28.88
CA THR A 215 -8.10 6.39 -28.23
C THR A 215 -7.60 5.58 -27.04
N TYR A 216 -6.50 4.84 -27.21
CA TYR A 216 -5.85 4.08 -26.14
C TYR A 216 -5.47 4.99 -24.96
N LEU A 217 -4.78 6.11 -25.22
CA LEU A 217 -4.38 7.05 -24.17
C LEU A 217 -5.58 7.72 -23.48
N ALA A 218 -6.65 8.02 -24.21
CA ALA A 218 -7.86 8.62 -23.63
C ALA A 218 -8.66 7.63 -22.77
N SER A 219 -8.73 6.35 -23.17
CA SER A 219 -9.47 5.32 -22.44
C SER A 219 -8.88 5.03 -21.05
N LYS A 220 -7.56 5.15 -20.90
CA LYS A 220 -6.80 4.87 -19.66
C LYS A 220 -7.12 5.80 -18.48
N TYR A 221 -7.88 6.88 -18.72
CA TYR A 221 -8.20 7.91 -17.73
C TYR A 221 -9.70 8.27 -17.65
N ARG A 222 -10.62 7.46 -18.19
CA ARG A 222 -12.09 7.73 -18.10
C ARG A 222 -12.77 6.90 -17.00
N ARG A 223 -13.67 7.54 -16.24
CA ARG A 223 -14.55 6.90 -15.23
C ARG A 223 -15.89 6.41 -15.81
N ARG A 224 -16.51 5.39 -15.20
CA ARG A 224 -17.92 4.97 -15.45
C ARG A 224 -18.88 5.80 -14.58
N ILE A 225 -19.95 6.34 -15.16
CA ILE A 225 -20.96 7.18 -14.48
C ILE A 225 -22.35 6.56 -14.72
N ALA A 226 -23.16 6.41 -13.68
CA ALA A 226 -24.54 5.93 -13.77
C ALA A 226 -25.50 7.03 -14.25
N ALA A 227 -26.53 6.67 -15.03
CA ALA A 227 -27.51 7.61 -15.58
C ALA A 227 -28.46 8.18 -14.49
N PRO A 228 -28.94 9.44 -14.62
CA PRO A 228 -29.89 10.08 -13.69
C PRO A 228 -31.23 9.33 -13.52
N ARG A 229 -31.85 9.36 -12.32
CA ARG A 229 -33.14 8.71 -12.02
C ARG A 229 -34.35 9.62 -12.30
N LYS A 230 -35.39 9.07 -12.94
CA LYS A 230 -36.56 9.79 -13.52
C LYS A 230 -37.62 10.16 -12.46
N ARG A 231 -38.27 11.34 -12.62
CA ARG A 231 -39.55 11.69 -11.95
C ARG A 231 -40.62 12.01 -13.01
N ILE A 232 -41.85 11.56 -12.76
CA ILE A 232 -42.96 11.45 -13.73
C ILE A 232 -43.62 12.82 -14.01
N ALA A 233 -43.51 13.27 -15.27
CA ALA A 233 -44.62 13.79 -16.10
C ALA A 233 -44.14 14.14 -17.53
N GLU A 234 -44.62 13.42 -18.56
CA GLU A 234 -45.27 13.96 -19.78
C GLU A 234 -45.45 12.82 -20.80
N VAL A 235 -46.68 12.63 -21.29
CA VAL A 235 -47.07 11.62 -22.30
C VAL A 235 -46.12 11.58 -23.50
N ARG A 236 -45.60 12.74 -23.91
CA ARG A 236 -44.65 12.88 -25.02
C ARG A 236 -43.26 12.29 -24.76
N TYR A 237 -42.84 12.21 -23.49
CA TYR A 237 -41.62 11.51 -23.09
C TYR A 237 -41.84 9.99 -23.13
N GLU A 238 -43.01 9.53 -22.67
CA GLU A 238 -43.37 8.10 -22.72
C GLU A 238 -43.55 7.59 -24.15
N GLU A 239 -44.19 8.39 -25.03
CA GLU A 239 -44.40 8.08 -26.46
C GLU A 239 -43.11 7.92 -27.26
N HIS A 240 -42.01 8.56 -26.82
CA HIS A 240 -40.72 8.59 -27.53
C HIS A 240 -39.56 8.14 -26.64
N ARG A 241 -39.85 7.26 -25.68
CA ARG A 241 -38.90 6.84 -24.64
C ARG A 241 -37.61 6.29 -25.22
N ASP A 242 -37.67 5.45 -26.24
CA ASP A 242 -36.49 4.75 -26.77
C ASP A 242 -35.42 5.72 -27.30
N ILE A 243 -35.84 6.70 -28.12
CA ILE A 243 -34.92 7.69 -28.69
C ILE A 243 -34.45 8.73 -27.67
N LEU A 244 -35.26 9.02 -26.64
CA LEU A 244 -34.88 9.91 -25.54
C LEU A 244 -33.96 9.25 -24.52
N ASP A 245 -34.15 7.96 -24.22
CA ASP A 245 -33.27 7.17 -23.36
C ASP A 245 -31.89 6.99 -24.02
N ALA A 246 -31.84 6.73 -25.33
CA ALA A 246 -30.58 6.73 -26.08
C ALA A 246 -29.87 8.09 -26.06
N LEU A 247 -30.62 9.20 -26.14
CA LEU A 247 -30.05 10.55 -26.01
C LEU A 247 -29.55 10.82 -24.58
N ILE A 248 -30.26 10.35 -23.54
CA ILE A 248 -29.83 10.42 -22.14
C ILE A 248 -28.49 9.71 -21.96
N GLU A 249 -28.34 8.51 -22.53
CA GLU A 249 -27.10 7.73 -22.47
C GLU A 249 -25.96 8.48 -23.16
N ALA A 250 -26.17 8.98 -24.38
CA ALA A 250 -25.18 9.76 -25.12
C ALA A 250 -24.74 11.02 -24.37
N ILE A 251 -25.68 11.77 -23.78
CA ILE A 251 -25.36 12.95 -22.97
C ILE A 251 -24.65 12.56 -21.68
N THR A 252 -24.98 11.42 -21.06
CA THR A 252 -24.29 10.91 -19.87
C THR A 252 -22.85 10.48 -20.20
N GLU A 253 -22.63 9.90 -21.37
CA GLU A 253 -21.31 9.53 -21.86
C GLU A 253 -20.46 10.77 -22.16
N LEU A 254 -21.03 11.79 -22.82
CA LEU A 254 -20.30 12.97 -23.25
C LEU A 254 -20.21 14.06 -22.18
N GLY A 255 -21.18 14.17 -21.27
CA GLY A 255 -21.35 15.28 -20.32
C GLY A 255 -21.78 16.59 -20.97
N ARG A 256 -22.13 16.56 -22.25
CA ARG A 256 -22.63 17.68 -23.06
C ARG A 256 -23.62 17.13 -24.09
N LEU A 257 -24.33 18.03 -24.76
CA LEU A 257 -25.15 17.65 -25.90
C LEU A 257 -24.27 17.08 -27.03
N PRO A 258 -24.60 15.91 -27.61
CA PRO A 258 -23.90 15.40 -28.79
C PRO A 258 -24.15 16.29 -30.00
N GLU A 259 -23.18 16.35 -30.90
CA GLU A 259 -23.42 16.76 -32.28
C GLU A 259 -24.12 15.62 -33.06
N PRO A 260 -24.78 15.89 -34.20
CA PRO A 260 -25.53 14.86 -34.93
C PRO A 260 -24.70 13.63 -35.33
N ASP A 261 -23.40 13.80 -35.57
CA ASP A 261 -22.45 12.73 -35.91
C ASP A 261 -21.91 11.96 -34.70
N GLU A 262 -22.21 12.40 -33.46
CA GLU A 262 -21.82 11.74 -32.21
C GLU A 262 -22.95 10.90 -31.61
N PHE A 263 -24.14 10.91 -32.21
CA PHE A 263 -25.33 10.22 -31.72
C PHE A 263 -26.11 9.58 -32.86
N ALA A 264 -26.11 8.24 -32.90
CA ALA A 264 -26.68 7.48 -34.01
C ALA A 264 -28.18 7.74 -34.25
N ALA A 265 -28.97 7.96 -33.19
CA ALA A 265 -30.39 8.28 -33.30
C ALA A 265 -30.68 9.79 -33.41
N SER A 266 -29.73 10.57 -33.92
CA SER A 266 -29.89 12.03 -34.06
C SER A 266 -31.01 12.42 -35.01
N GLU A 267 -31.11 11.78 -36.18
CA GLU A 267 -32.17 12.02 -37.18
C GLU A 267 -33.59 11.79 -36.62
N PRO A 268 -33.92 10.60 -36.05
CA PRO A 268 -35.23 10.37 -35.42
C PRO A 268 -35.58 11.40 -34.33
N VAL A 269 -34.61 11.79 -33.50
CA VAL A 269 -34.84 12.78 -32.46
C VAL A 269 -35.10 14.17 -33.05
N ILE A 270 -34.36 14.56 -34.09
CA ILE A 270 -34.54 15.85 -34.77
C ILE A 270 -35.89 15.88 -35.49
N GLU A 271 -36.34 14.80 -36.11
CA GLU A 271 -37.64 14.72 -36.78
C GLU A 271 -38.80 14.97 -35.80
N VAL A 272 -38.75 14.35 -34.62
CA VAL A 272 -39.83 14.44 -33.61
C VAL A 272 -39.80 15.75 -32.82
N PHE A 273 -38.60 16.23 -32.45
CA PHE A 273 -38.42 17.34 -31.50
C PHE A 273 -37.88 18.63 -32.15
N GLY A 274 -37.50 18.57 -33.43
CA GLY A 274 -36.92 19.66 -34.22
C GLY A 274 -35.42 19.88 -33.99
N SER A 275 -34.87 19.51 -32.84
CA SER A 275 -33.43 19.51 -32.56
C SER A 275 -33.08 18.71 -31.31
N LEU A 276 -31.83 18.24 -31.21
CA LEU A 276 -31.29 17.62 -30.00
C LEU A 276 -31.40 18.55 -28.77
N LYS A 277 -31.23 19.87 -28.96
CA LYS A 277 -31.36 20.86 -27.88
C LYS A 277 -32.78 20.92 -27.32
N ARG A 278 -33.80 20.83 -28.18
CA ARG A 278 -35.21 20.82 -27.76
C ARG A 278 -35.57 19.51 -27.08
N ALA A 279 -35.09 18.38 -27.60
CA ALA A 279 -35.25 17.07 -26.94
C ALA A 279 -34.59 17.05 -25.55
N PHE A 280 -33.38 17.59 -25.41
CA PHE A 280 -32.72 17.68 -24.12
C PHE A 280 -33.42 18.65 -23.15
N ALA A 281 -34.02 19.73 -23.65
CA ALA A 281 -34.84 20.61 -22.83
C ALA A 281 -36.07 19.90 -22.25
N LEU A 282 -36.65 18.94 -22.97
CA LEU A 282 -37.72 18.06 -22.46
C LEU A 282 -37.16 17.08 -21.42
N ILE A 283 -36.04 16.41 -21.71
CA ILE A 283 -35.35 15.50 -20.76
C ILE A 283 -35.09 16.21 -19.42
N ARG A 284 -34.58 17.45 -19.45
CA ARG A 284 -34.31 18.26 -18.26
C ARG A 284 -35.55 18.62 -17.44
N ARG A 285 -36.76 18.59 -18.02
CA ARG A 285 -38.01 18.79 -17.25
C ARG A 285 -38.42 17.54 -16.46
N VAL A 286 -37.99 16.36 -16.91
CA VAL A 286 -38.33 15.05 -16.32
C VAL A 286 -37.19 14.40 -15.54
N THR A 287 -36.00 15.02 -15.57
CA THR A 287 -34.79 14.65 -14.83
C THR A 287 -34.32 15.84 -13.99
N SER A 288 -33.43 15.63 -13.02
CA SER A 288 -32.91 16.75 -12.22
C SER A 288 -31.85 17.53 -12.98
N ASP A 289 -31.94 18.86 -12.98
CA ASP A 289 -30.89 19.72 -13.54
C ASP A 289 -29.55 19.53 -12.80
N ASP A 290 -29.61 19.33 -11.49
CA ASP A 290 -28.43 19.08 -10.65
C ASP A 290 -27.68 17.80 -11.10
N ASP A 291 -28.42 16.76 -11.52
CA ASP A 291 -27.81 15.52 -11.99
C ASP A 291 -26.98 15.76 -13.27
N TRP A 292 -27.45 16.62 -14.16
CA TRP A 292 -26.73 16.97 -15.38
C TRP A 292 -25.52 17.87 -15.13
N GLU A 293 -25.60 18.76 -14.14
CA GLU A 293 -24.42 19.53 -13.70
C GLU A 293 -23.35 18.61 -13.12
N VAL A 294 -23.75 17.59 -12.35
CA VAL A 294 -22.85 16.57 -11.83
C VAL A 294 -22.16 15.80 -12.97
N VAL A 295 -22.92 15.31 -13.95
CA VAL A 295 -22.36 14.62 -15.14
C VAL A 295 -21.39 15.54 -15.89
N ARG A 296 -21.78 16.79 -16.16
CA ARG A 296 -20.96 17.77 -16.86
C ARG A 296 -19.65 18.05 -16.13
N LYS A 297 -19.73 18.29 -14.82
CA LYS A 297 -18.56 18.53 -13.97
C LYS A 297 -17.60 17.33 -14.05
N GLN A 298 -18.10 16.12 -13.88
CA GLN A 298 -17.30 14.90 -13.89
C GLN A 298 -16.60 14.66 -15.23
N ARG A 299 -17.26 14.97 -16.36
CA ARG A 299 -16.63 14.87 -17.70
C ARG A 299 -15.61 15.97 -17.97
N SER A 300 -15.85 17.18 -17.47
CA SER A 300 -14.84 18.24 -17.53
C SER A 300 -13.59 17.85 -16.71
N GLU A 301 -13.78 17.28 -15.53
CA GLU A 301 -12.70 16.80 -14.67
C GLU A 301 -11.87 15.69 -15.35
N ASP A 302 -12.51 14.74 -16.03
CA ASP A 302 -11.80 13.71 -16.84
C ASP A 302 -10.89 14.35 -17.91
N SER A 303 -11.37 15.41 -18.57
CA SER A 303 -10.57 16.14 -19.57
C SER A 303 -9.38 16.84 -18.93
N LEU A 304 -9.54 17.42 -17.74
CA LEU A 304 -8.44 18.06 -17.01
C LEU A 304 -7.38 17.05 -16.58
N VAL A 305 -7.79 15.88 -16.07
CA VAL A 305 -6.86 14.80 -15.69
C VAL A 305 -6.05 14.34 -16.91
N TYR A 306 -6.73 14.10 -18.05
CA TYR A 306 -6.05 13.75 -19.29
C TYR A 306 -5.02 14.82 -19.72
N LEU A 307 -5.42 16.10 -19.76
CA LEU A 307 -4.52 17.18 -20.16
C LEU A 307 -3.36 17.37 -19.20
N ALA A 308 -3.58 17.20 -17.90
CA ALA A 308 -2.54 17.27 -16.87
C ALA A 308 -1.49 16.17 -17.10
N LEU A 309 -1.93 14.93 -17.28
CA LEU A 309 -1.03 13.77 -17.46
C LEU A 309 -0.39 13.72 -18.85
N ALA A 310 -1.04 14.24 -19.89
CA ALA A 310 -0.44 14.39 -21.23
C ALA A 310 0.81 15.30 -21.22
N ASN A 311 0.98 16.13 -20.19
CA ASN A 311 2.14 17.01 -20.02
C ASN A 311 3.42 16.27 -19.57
N PHE A 312 3.35 14.98 -19.25
CA PHE A 312 4.55 14.18 -18.95
C PHE A 312 5.45 13.96 -20.19
N GLY A 313 4.82 13.84 -21.36
CA GLY A 313 5.50 13.87 -22.66
C GLY A 313 5.34 15.24 -23.32
N GLN A 314 4.83 15.27 -24.54
CA GLN A 314 4.41 16.50 -25.21
C GLN A 314 2.89 16.57 -25.27
N ARG A 315 2.30 17.55 -24.57
CA ARG A 315 0.85 17.78 -24.64
C ARG A 315 0.47 18.06 -26.10
N PRO A 316 -0.53 17.36 -26.67
CA PRO A 316 -0.90 17.52 -28.08
C PRO A 316 -1.40 18.94 -28.37
N LYS A 317 -1.21 19.40 -29.61
CA LYS A 317 -1.84 20.63 -30.09
C LYS A 317 -3.34 20.41 -30.23
N PHE A 318 -4.13 21.50 -30.19
CA PHE A 318 -5.58 21.41 -30.33
C PHE A 318 -6.02 20.68 -31.63
N SER A 319 -5.30 20.88 -32.73
CA SER A 319 -5.56 20.23 -34.02
C SER A 319 -5.24 18.73 -34.04
N GLU A 320 -4.42 18.24 -33.10
CA GLU A 320 -4.00 16.85 -32.99
C GLU A 320 -4.95 16.04 -32.09
N LEU A 321 -5.86 16.70 -31.38
CA LEU A 321 -6.89 16.07 -30.56
C LEU A 321 -8.02 15.52 -31.44
N SER A 322 -8.67 14.45 -31.00
CA SER A 322 -9.86 13.92 -31.70
C SER A 322 -10.97 14.96 -31.78
N ARG A 323 -11.82 14.89 -32.82
CA ARG A 323 -12.95 15.84 -32.98
C ARG A 323 -13.86 15.85 -31.75
N LYS A 324 -14.13 14.68 -31.17
CA LYS A 324 -14.88 14.51 -29.92
C LYS A 324 -14.26 15.32 -28.80
N PHE A 325 -12.96 15.18 -28.55
CA PHE A 325 -12.27 15.92 -27.50
C PHE A 325 -12.17 17.43 -27.79
N GLN A 326 -11.98 17.83 -29.06
CA GLN A 326 -12.02 19.25 -29.44
C GLN A 326 -13.37 19.90 -29.11
N ARG A 327 -14.47 19.16 -29.30
CA ARG A 327 -15.83 19.60 -28.93
C ARG A 327 -16.01 19.63 -27.41
N ASP A 328 -15.48 18.63 -26.69
CA ASP A 328 -15.48 18.62 -25.21
C ASP A 328 -14.78 19.86 -24.66
N VAL A 329 -13.60 20.19 -25.20
CA VAL A 329 -12.84 21.38 -24.80
C VAL A 329 -13.65 22.67 -25.00
N LYS A 330 -14.30 22.83 -26.15
CA LYS A 330 -15.16 23.99 -26.43
C LYS A 330 -16.36 24.06 -25.49
N ALA A 331 -16.97 22.92 -25.20
CA ALA A 331 -18.18 22.83 -24.38
C ALA A 331 -17.93 23.04 -22.88
N PHE A 332 -16.76 22.66 -22.36
CA PHE A 332 -16.43 22.71 -20.93
C PHE A 332 -15.55 23.89 -20.54
N PHE A 333 -14.62 24.31 -21.40
CA PHE A 333 -13.58 25.30 -21.02
C PHE A 333 -13.54 26.54 -21.92
N THR A 334 -14.41 26.60 -22.93
CA THR A 334 -14.46 27.65 -23.96
C THR A 334 -13.27 27.64 -24.93
N SER A 335 -12.04 27.45 -24.42
CA SER A 335 -10.83 27.38 -25.23
C SER A 335 -9.87 26.30 -24.73
N TYR A 336 -9.03 25.79 -25.63
CA TYR A 336 -7.98 24.83 -25.28
C TYR A 336 -6.94 25.40 -24.30
N LYS A 337 -6.65 26.70 -24.43
CA LYS A 337 -5.75 27.41 -23.53
C LYS A 337 -6.27 27.37 -22.09
N ASN A 338 -7.55 27.67 -21.88
CA ASN A 338 -8.16 27.63 -20.54
C ASN A 338 -8.15 26.21 -19.95
N ALA A 339 -8.41 25.19 -20.79
CA ALA A 339 -8.37 23.80 -20.37
C ALA A 339 -6.95 23.39 -19.90
N CYS A 340 -5.93 23.82 -20.65
CA CYS A 340 -4.53 23.60 -20.29
C CYS A 340 -4.16 24.31 -18.99
N GLU A 341 -4.52 25.59 -18.83
CA GLU A 341 -4.23 26.37 -17.62
C GLU A 341 -4.86 25.75 -16.37
N GLN A 342 -6.12 25.29 -16.45
CA GLN A 342 -6.77 24.59 -15.33
C GLN A 342 -6.12 23.23 -15.03
N ALA A 343 -5.74 22.48 -16.07
CA ALA A 343 -5.03 21.22 -15.91
C ALA A 343 -3.66 21.42 -15.25
N ASP A 344 -2.94 22.48 -15.62
CA ASP A 344 -1.64 22.83 -15.04
C ASP A 344 -1.76 23.29 -13.58
N GLN A 345 -2.83 24.00 -13.22
CA GLN A 345 -3.14 24.35 -11.83
C GLN A 345 -3.38 23.10 -10.97
N LEU A 346 -4.16 22.14 -11.47
CA LEU A 346 -4.39 20.87 -10.76
C LEU A 346 -3.10 20.04 -10.64
N MET A 347 -2.29 20.00 -11.70
CA MET A 347 -0.99 19.34 -11.70
C MET A 347 -0.03 19.96 -10.68
N PHE A 348 -0.02 21.29 -10.54
CA PHE A 348 0.79 21.99 -9.54
C PHE A 348 0.34 21.64 -8.12
N ARG A 349 -0.98 21.70 -7.86
CA ARG A 349 -1.57 21.30 -6.57
C ARG A 349 -1.26 19.84 -6.22
N ALA A 350 -1.17 18.95 -7.22
CA ALA A 350 -0.83 17.53 -6.98
C ALA A 350 0.60 17.35 -6.42
N GLY A 351 1.47 18.36 -6.55
CA GLY A 351 2.80 18.39 -5.95
C GLY A 351 2.85 18.87 -4.50
N ASP A 352 1.75 19.43 -3.98
CA ASP A 352 1.64 20.01 -2.65
C ASP A 352 1.09 18.99 -1.64
N PRO A 353 1.88 18.59 -0.61
CA PRO A 353 1.44 17.65 0.42
C PRO A 353 0.16 18.08 1.15
N ASP A 354 -0.06 19.37 1.41
CA ASP A 354 -1.21 19.84 2.18
C ASP A 354 -2.50 19.75 1.35
N GLU A 355 -2.40 19.99 0.04
CA GLU A 355 -3.50 19.79 -0.91
C GLU A 355 -3.86 18.30 -1.06
N ILE A 356 -2.86 17.42 -1.15
CA ILE A 356 -3.06 15.96 -1.19
C ILE A 356 -3.66 15.46 0.11
N ASP A 357 -3.22 15.98 1.24
CA ASP A 357 -3.75 15.67 2.56
C ASP A 357 -5.25 15.99 2.64
N ALA A 358 -5.59 17.25 2.35
CA ALA A 358 -6.97 17.71 2.39
C ALA A 358 -7.88 16.98 1.38
N ALA A 359 -7.33 16.59 0.23
CA ALA A 359 -8.01 15.75 -0.74
C ALA A 359 -8.28 14.33 -0.21
N CYS A 360 -7.30 13.72 0.47
CA CYS A 360 -7.48 12.41 1.09
C CYS A 360 -8.54 12.44 2.20
N GLU A 361 -8.58 13.51 3.00
CA GLU A 361 -9.56 13.65 4.09
C GLU A 361 -10.99 13.84 3.60
N ARG A 362 -11.18 14.55 2.48
CA ARG A 362 -12.50 14.74 1.85
C ARG A 362 -12.95 13.57 0.98
N SER A 363 -12.06 12.61 0.70
CA SER A 363 -12.39 11.47 -0.14
C SER A 363 -13.49 10.63 0.50
N THR A 364 -14.58 10.43 -0.23
CA THR A 364 -15.68 9.54 0.18
C THR A 364 -15.36 8.06 -0.03
N ILE A 365 -14.26 7.77 -0.72
CA ILE A 365 -13.80 6.44 -1.07
C ILE A 365 -12.37 6.25 -0.57
N GLY A 366 -12.13 5.09 0.01
CA GLY A 366 -10.83 4.68 0.54
C GLY A 366 -10.81 4.62 2.05
N ARG A 367 -10.00 3.70 2.56
CA ARG A 367 -9.66 3.63 3.97
C ARG A 367 -8.59 4.68 4.27
N LEU A 368 -8.98 5.73 5.00
CA LEU A 368 -8.07 6.76 5.47
C LEU A 368 -7.30 6.29 6.71
N CYS A 369 -5.97 6.28 6.60
CA CYS A 369 -5.03 6.05 7.70
C CYS A 369 -4.29 7.38 8.03
N PRO A 370 -3.59 7.47 9.17
CA PRO A 370 -2.89 8.68 9.58
C PRO A 370 -1.95 9.26 8.51
N SER A 371 -1.26 8.42 7.74
CA SER A 371 -0.28 8.86 6.72
C SER A 371 -0.68 8.59 5.27
N SER A 372 -1.85 7.98 5.02
CA SER A 372 -2.19 7.49 3.68
C SER A 372 -3.67 7.19 3.48
N LEU A 373 -4.14 7.36 2.24
CA LEU A 373 -5.42 6.82 1.79
C LEU A 373 -5.19 5.52 1.02
N TRP A 374 -5.97 4.48 1.32
CA TRP A 374 -5.91 3.19 0.65
C TRP A 374 -7.20 2.91 -0.10
N ILE A 375 -7.09 2.55 -1.37
CA ILE A 375 -8.22 2.21 -2.22
C ILE A 375 -7.97 0.91 -2.97
N HIS A 376 -9.05 0.26 -3.41
CA HIS A 376 -8.96 -0.78 -4.42
C HIS A 376 -8.78 -0.14 -5.81
N GLU A 377 -8.10 -0.81 -6.73
CA GLU A 377 -7.86 -0.25 -8.07
C GLU A 377 -9.17 0.03 -8.84
N SER A 378 -10.23 -0.73 -8.58
CA SER A 378 -11.54 -0.61 -9.23
C SER A 378 -12.23 0.73 -8.98
N VAL A 379 -11.85 1.45 -7.92
CA VAL A 379 -12.43 2.76 -7.58
C VAL A 379 -11.49 3.92 -7.84
N ARG A 380 -10.30 3.67 -8.42
CA ARG A 380 -9.32 4.71 -8.74
C ARG A 380 -9.94 5.87 -9.52
N ASP A 381 -10.77 5.57 -10.50
CA ASP A 381 -11.33 6.59 -11.39
C ASP A 381 -12.48 7.38 -10.74
N GLN A 382 -12.90 6.99 -9.53
CA GLN A 382 -13.90 7.70 -8.72
C GLN A 382 -13.28 8.70 -7.75
N LEU A 383 -11.96 8.66 -7.56
CA LEU A 383 -11.23 9.68 -6.81
C LEU A 383 -11.43 11.06 -7.42
N GLU A 384 -11.31 12.10 -6.61
CA GLU A 384 -11.32 13.47 -7.11
C GLU A 384 -10.11 13.74 -8.04
N PRO A 385 -10.20 14.75 -8.94
CA PRO A 385 -9.22 14.96 -10.01
C PRO A 385 -7.79 15.08 -9.51
N LEU A 386 -7.61 15.74 -8.37
CA LEU A 386 -6.31 15.97 -7.74
C LEU A 386 -5.62 14.65 -7.36
N LEU A 387 -6.35 13.72 -6.73
CA LEU A 387 -5.83 12.40 -6.35
C LEU A 387 -5.62 11.49 -7.57
N ARG A 388 -6.46 11.61 -8.61
CA ARG A 388 -6.26 10.91 -9.90
C ARG A 388 -5.03 11.39 -10.63
N ILE A 389 -4.71 12.68 -10.58
CA ILE A 389 -3.47 13.22 -11.12
C ILE A 389 -2.29 12.74 -10.26
N TYR A 390 -2.40 12.74 -8.93
CA TYR A 390 -1.34 12.27 -8.05
C TYR A 390 -0.97 10.79 -8.26
N GLU A 391 -1.96 9.90 -8.31
CA GLU A 391 -1.77 8.49 -8.72
C GLU A 391 -1.29 8.40 -10.17
N GLY A 392 -1.92 9.18 -11.05
CA GLY A 392 -1.64 9.20 -12.48
C GLY A 392 -0.21 9.58 -12.79
N CYS A 393 0.43 10.43 -11.99
CA CYS A 393 1.86 10.74 -12.09
C CYS A 393 2.72 9.49 -11.91
N ALA A 394 2.40 8.66 -10.92
CA ALA A 394 3.13 7.41 -10.67
C ALA A 394 2.87 6.43 -11.82
N ARG A 395 1.61 6.25 -12.22
CA ARG A 395 1.22 5.32 -13.29
C ARG A 395 1.72 5.75 -14.68
N ALA A 396 1.81 7.04 -14.96
CA ALA A 396 2.43 7.56 -16.18
C ALA A 396 3.93 7.24 -16.23
N TYR A 397 4.57 7.14 -15.06
CA TYR A 397 5.99 6.81 -14.96
C TYR A 397 6.27 5.30 -15.04
N ILE A 398 5.51 4.46 -14.30
CA ILE A 398 5.79 3.01 -14.20
C ILE A 398 4.85 2.09 -14.98
N GLY A 399 3.76 2.61 -15.54
CA GLY A 399 2.69 1.79 -16.11
C GLY A 399 1.75 1.18 -15.05
N SER A 400 0.97 0.18 -15.44
CA SER A 400 0.19 -0.63 -14.49
C SER A 400 1.08 -1.67 -13.81
N VAL A 401 0.84 -1.92 -12.53
CA VAL A 401 1.52 -2.95 -11.76
C VAL A 401 0.61 -4.18 -11.73
N GLU A 402 1.13 -5.32 -12.21
CA GLU A 402 0.41 -6.60 -12.22
C GLU A 402 0.10 -7.06 -10.79
N ASP A 403 -1.03 -7.76 -10.62
CA ASP A 403 -1.56 -8.28 -9.34
C ASP A 403 -1.83 -7.23 -8.23
N ALA A 404 -1.50 -5.97 -8.47
CA ALA A 404 -1.66 -4.90 -7.50
C ALA A 404 -3.08 -4.35 -7.49
N ILE A 405 -3.94 -5.02 -6.73
CA ILE A 405 -5.34 -4.62 -6.56
C ILE A 405 -5.55 -3.46 -5.57
N LEU A 406 -4.51 -3.04 -4.83
CA LEU A 406 -4.56 -1.94 -3.87
C LEU A 406 -3.63 -0.79 -4.27
N ILE A 407 -4.12 0.44 -4.10
CA ILE A 407 -3.35 1.67 -4.28
C ILE A 407 -3.31 2.42 -2.95
N LYS A 408 -2.09 2.73 -2.50
CA LYS A 408 -1.80 3.55 -1.32
C LYS A 408 -1.28 4.91 -1.76
N LEU A 409 -2.08 5.96 -1.53
CA LEU A 409 -1.69 7.35 -1.72
C LEU A 409 -1.08 7.85 -0.40
N HIS A 410 0.20 8.23 -0.40
CA HIS A 410 0.83 8.77 0.81
C HIS A 410 0.51 10.26 0.91
N ARG A 411 -0.05 10.68 2.06
CA ARG A 411 -0.54 12.05 2.31
C ARG A 411 0.58 13.09 2.27
N PHE A 412 1.70 12.80 2.95
CA PHE A 412 2.73 13.82 3.21
C PHE A 412 4.04 13.66 2.42
N SER A 413 4.25 12.51 1.79
CA SER A 413 5.61 12.10 1.38
C SER A 413 5.86 12.04 -0.13
N GLY A 414 4.88 12.44 -0.96
CA GLY A 414 5.04 12.45 -2.42
C GLY A 414 5.28 11.04 -2.99
N LYS A 415 4.51 10.06 -2.50
CA LYS A 415 4.66 8.65 -2.86
C LYS A 415 3.32 8.01 -3.17
N VAL A 416 3.36 7.05 -4.09
CA VAL A 416 2.27 6.13 -4.38
C VAL A 416 2.80 4.72 -4.21
N SER A 417 1.99 3.79 -3.68
CA SER A 417 2.35 2.38 -3.64
C SER A 417 1.23 1.52 -4.22
N TYR A 418 1.59 0.56 -5.05
CA TYR A 418 0.71 -0.44 -5.62
C TYR A 418 1.01 -1.77 -4.92
N LEU A 419 -0.01 -2.44 -4.38
CA LEU A 419 0.17 -3.58 -3.49
C LEU A 419 -0.67 -4.77 -3.96
N ALA A 420 -0.03 -5.93 -4.04
CA ALA A 420 -0.70 -7.20 -4.30
C ALA A 420 -1.33 -7.73 -3.01
N CYS A 421 -2.55 -8.24 -3.13
CA CYS A 421 -3.29 -8.82 -2.00
C CYS A 421 -4.19 -9.96 -2.51
N PRO A 422 -3.62 -11.13 -2.83
CA PRO A 422 -4.34 -12.22 -3.50
C PRO A 422 -5.56 -12.73 -2.71
N ASN A 423 -5.50 -12.64 -1.37
CA ASN A 423 -6.58 -13.09 -0.48
C ASN A 423 -7.56 -11.98 -0.08
N PHE A 424 -7.61 -10.87 -0.81
CA PHE A 424 -8.46 -9.72 -0.49
C PHE A 424 -9.94 -10.08 -0.30
N GLU A 425 -10.45 -11.06 -1.04
CA GLU A 425 -11.86 -11.45 -0.96
C GLU A 425 -12.17 -12.54 0.07
N SER A 426 -11.25 -13.50 0.19
CA SER A 426 -11.45 -14.76 0.92
C SER A 426 -11.11 -14.63 2.40
N ASP A 427 -10.03 -13.92 2.73
CA ASP A 427 -9.57 -13.69 4.10
C ASP A 427 -10.24 -12.44 4.68
N PRO A 428 -10.84 -12.48 5.89
CA PRO A 428 -11.34 -11.27 6.56
C PRO A 428 -10.28 -10.19 6.76
N HIS A 429 -9.03 -10.57 7.06
CA HIS A 429 -7.93 -9.66 7.32
C HIS A 429 -6.64 -10.07 6.60
N PRO A 430 -6.62 -9.95 5.26
CA PRO A 430 -5.50 -10.40 4.45
C PRO A 430 -4.28 -9.51 4.66
N ILE A 431 -3.12 -10.04 4.30
CA ILE A 431 -1.88 -9.29 4.20
C ILE A 431 -1.62 -8.88 2.76
N THR A 432 -0.87 -7.80 2.58
CA THR A 432 -0.26 -7.51 1.27
C THR A 432 0.98 -8.39 1.09
N THR A 433 1.15 -8.97 -0.08
CA THR A 433 2.29 -9.86 -0.39
C THR A 433 3.44 -9.09 -1.01
N GLU A 434 3.13 -8.19 -1.93
CA GLU A 434 4.12 -7.41 -2.68
C GLU A 434 3.75 -5.92 -2.69
N THR A 435 4.76 -5.06 -2.85
CA THR A 435 4.56 -3.61 -2.92
C THR A 435 5.54 -2.96 -3.87
N THR A 436 5.00 -2.31 -4.90
CA THR A 436 5.72 -1.41 -5.79
C THR A 436 5.49 0.02 -5.33
N LYS A 437 6.54 0.69 -4.85
CA LYS A 437 6.47 2.06 -4.33
C LYS A 437 7.19 3.01 -5.27
N VAL A 438 6.53 4.11 -5.60
CA VAL A 438 7.06 5.18 -6.47
C VAL A 438 7.22 6.45 -5.64
N TRP A 439 8.41 7.05 -5.69
CA TRP A 439 8.70 8.37 -5.11
C TRP A 439 8.62 9.41 -6.23
N LEU A 440 7.57 10.21 -6.25
CA LEU A 440 7.29 11.13 -7.34
C LEU A 440 8.35 12.24 -7.47
N ARG A 441 8.96 12.66 -6.35
CA ARG A 441 10.01 13.70 -6.34
C ARG A 441 11.34 13.24 -6.91
N THR A 442 11.72 11.98 -6.66
CA THR A 442 13.03 11.45 -7.05
C THR A 442 12.95 10.45 -8.21
N LEU A 443 11.74 10.13 -8.66
CA LEU A 443 11.45 9.03 -9.60
C LEU A 443 12.01 7.67 -9.20
N ARG A 444 12.33 7.49 -7.91
CA ARG A 444 12.79 6.19 -7.45
C ARG A 444 11.60 5.23 -7.45
N VAL A 445 11.84 4.00 -7.88
CA VAL A 445 10.91 2.87 -7.70
C VAL A 445 11.55 1.88 -6.74
N GLY A 446 10.75 1.27 -5.88
CA GLY A 446 11.20 0.25 -4.94
C GLY A 446 10.18 -0.87 -4.85
N PHE A 447 10.68 -2.11 -4.89
CA PHE A 447 9.88 -3.33 -4.80
C PHE A 447 10.13 -3.97 -3.45
N TYR A 448 9.06 -4.41 -2.78
CA TYR A 448 9.13 -4.96 -1.44
C TYR A 448 8.24 -6.19 -1.31
N GLU A 449 8.85 -7.31 -0.97
CA GLU A 449 8.12 -8.46 -0.45
C GLU A 449 7.71 -8.20 1.00
N THR A 450 6.45 -8.45 1.29
CA THR A 450 5.82 -8.19 2.58
C THR A 450 5.33 -9.47 3.24
N GLU A 451 5.16 -10.56 2.47
CA GLU A 451 4.75 -11.87 2.98
C GLU A 451 5.76 -12.49 3.95
N SER A 452 7.06 -12.29 3.71
CA SER A 452 8.15 -12.80 4.56
C SER A 452 8.29 -12.08 5.91
N ARG A 453 7.48 -11.04 6.17
CA ARG A 453 7.51 -10.33 7.45
C ARG A 453 6.94 -11.20 8.56
N THR A 454 7.65 -11.26 9.68
CA THR A 454 7.25 -12.05 10.86
C THR A 454 5.92 -11.59 11.47
N ASN A 455 5.58 -10.30 11.33
CA ASN A 455 4.38 -9.71 11.92
C ASN A 455 3.81 -8.60 11.00
N PRO A 456 3.19 -8.99 9.87
CA PRO A 456 2.71 -8.03 8.88
C PRO A 456 1.47 -7.28 9.39
N PRO A 457 1.24 -6.03 8.94
CA PRO A 457 -0.04 -5.36 9.12
C PRO A 457 -1.14 -6.15 8.38
N LEU A 458 -2.30 -6.27 9.02
CA LEU A 458 -3.47 -6.90 8.41
C LEU A 458 -4.41 -5.83 7.87
N LEU A 459 -4.96 -6.06 6.68
CA LEU A 459 -6.00 -5.19 6.15
C LEU A 459 -7.29 -5.34 6.97
N ASP A 460 -7.92 -4.23 7.29
CA ASP A 460 -9.29 -4.16 7.83
C ASP A 460 -10.07 -3.10 7.06
N ARG A 461 -11.38 -2.96 7.35
CA ARG A 461 -12.25 -1.96 6.71
C ARG A 461 -12.19 -1.97 5.18
N LYS A 462 -12.08 -3.17 4.59
CA LYS A 462 -12.04 -3.37 3.13
C LYS A 462 -13.28 -2.79 2.43
N ASP A 463 -14.41 -2.68 3.15
CA ASP A 463 -15.64 -2.04 2.68
C ASP A 463 -15.46 -0.58 2.27
N GLN A 464 -14.49 0.13 2.86
CA GLN A 464 -14.21 1.52 2.51
C GLN A 464 -13.38 1.65 1.25
N MET A 465 -12.69 0.58 0.84
CA MET A 465 -11.81 0.58 -0.33
C MET A 465 -12.55 0.30 -1.64
N LEU A 466 -13.85 -0.02 -1.57
CA LEU A 466 -14.69 -0.48 -2.69
C LEU A 466 -15.81 0.51 -3.03
N ASP A 467 -16.35 0.36 -4.23
CA ASP A 467 -17.48 1.14 -4.74
C ASP A 467 -18.74 0.88 -3.90
N THR A 468 -19.65 1.85 -3.85
CA THR A 468 -20.85 1.71 -3.04
C THR A 468 -21.77 0.56 -3.46
N GLU A 469 -21.76 0.23 -4.75
CA GLU A 469 -22.54 -0.82 -5.41
C GLU A 469 -21.75 -2.14 -5.57
N ASP A 470 -20.51 -2.23 -5.05
CA ASP A 470 -19.73 -3.47 -5.11
C ASP A 470 -20.38 -4.56 -4.24
N GLU A 471 -20.70 -5.71 -4.83
CA GLU A 471 -21.38 -6.82 -4.15
C GLU A 471 -20.63 -7.34 -2.91
N ARG A 472 -19.29 -7.22 -2.91
CA ARG A 472 -18.43 -7.68 -1.80
C ARG A 472 -18.52 -6.72 -0.60
N ARG A 473 -18.87 -5.45 -0.83
CA ARG A 473 -18.87 -4.39 0.18
C ARG A 473 -19.78 -4.70 1.36
N ALA A 474 -21.02 -5.15 1.10
CA ALA A 474 -21.98 -5.47 2.16
C ALA A 474 -21.47 -6.55 3.13
N LYS A 475 -20.75 -7.56 2.61
CA LYS A 475 -20.11 -8.61 3.41
C LYS A 475 -19.03 -8.04 4.32
N PHE A 476 -18.16 -7.17 3.80
CA PHE A 476 -17.08 -6.54 4.55
C PHE A 476 -17.60 -5.54 5.57
N GLU A 477 -18.56 -4.69 5.21
CA GLU A 477 -19.14 -3.69 6.09
C GLU A 477 -19.81 -4.34 7.31
N ARG A 478 -20.49 -5.46 7.10
CA ARG A 478 -21.08 -6.25 8.19
C ARG A 478 -20.03 -6.78 9.16
N LEU A 479 -18.86 -7.19 8.67
CA LEU A 479 -17.75 -7.63 9.51
C LEU A 479 -17.17 -6.44 10.29
N THR A 480 -16.84 -5.35 9.59
CA THR A 480 -16.34 -4.10 10.17
C THR A 480 -17.24 -3.61 11.31
N LYS A 481 -18.57 -3.59 11.11
CA LYS A 481 -19.54 -3.20 12.14
C LYS A 481 -19.49 -4.10 13.39
N GLN A 482 -19.28 -5.41 13.22
CA GLN A 482 -19.12 -6.33 14.37
C GLN A 482 -17.84 -6.02 15.14
N GLU A 483 -16.75 -5.74 14.43
CA GLU A 483 -15.43 -5.48 15.02
C GLU A 483 -15.39 -4.17 15.79
N PHE A 484 -15.98 -3.10 15.25
CA PHE A 484 -16.18 -1.84 15.99
C PHE A 484 -17.05 -2.03 17.21
N LYS A 485 -18.19 -2.73 17.07
CA LYS A 485 -19.10 -3.00 18.18
C LYS A 485 -18.42 -3.72 19.35
N HIS A 486 -17.44 -4.57 19.06
CA HIS A 486 -16.72 -5.36 20.04
C HIS A 486 -15.36 -4.78 20.44
N GLY A 487 -15.00 -3.59 19.96
CA GLY A 487 -13.77 -2.89 20.33
C GLY A 487 -12.49 -3.50 19.74
N LEU A 488 -12.60 -4.21 18.61
CA LEU A 488 -11.45 -4.71 17.84
C LEU A 488 -10.86 -3.63 16.92
N LEU A 489 -11.70 -2.69 16.47
CA LEU A 489 -11.34 -1.56 15.61
C LEU A 489 -11.75 -0.24 16.28
N HIS A 490 -10.96 0.80 16.02
CA HIS A 490 -11.25 2.18 16.44
C HIS A 490 -11.10 3.15 15.27
N GLU A 491 -11.72 4.32 15.40
CA GLU A 491 -11.63 5.36 14.38
C GLU A 491 -10.23 6.01 14.39
N GLY A 492 -9.68 6.24 13.20
CA GLY A 492 -8.36 6.89 13.04
C GLY A 492 -7.15 5.96 13.20
N ASP A 493 -7.36 4.69 13.57
CA ASP A 493 -6.27 3.72 13.73
C ASP A 493 -5.64 3.32 12.39
N ASP A 494 -4.32 3.09 12.42
CA ASP A 494 -3.61 2.41 11.34
C ASP A 494 -3.81 0.89 11.40
N PHE A 495 -3.37 0.16 10.38
CA PHE A 495 -3.49 -1.29 10.32
C PHE A 495 -2.82 -1.97 11.53
N LEU A 496 -3.57 -2.83 12.21
CA LEU A 496 -3.04 -3.64 13.29
C LEU A 496 -2.17 -4.77 12.73
N THR A 497 -1.07 -5.07 13.42
CA THR A 497 -0.23 -6.22 13.06
C THR A 497 -0.91 -7.54 13.40
N ARG A 498 -0.55 -8.62 12.71
CA ARG A 498 -1.10 -9.97 12.94
C ARG A 498 -1.13 -10.38 14.41
N SER A 499 -0.03 -10.18 15.13
CA SER A 499 0.08 -10.53 16.55
C SER A 499 -0.84 -9.68 17.44
N VAL A 500 -0.94 -8.37 17.17
CA VAL A 500 -1.84 -7.47 17.91
C VAL A 500 -3.29 -7.85 17.65
N TRP A 501 -3.66 -8.12 16.39
CA TRP A 501 -5.01 -8.56 16.02
C TRP A 501 -5.40 -9.86 16.72
N GLN A 502 -4.54 -10.87 16.66
CA GLN A 502 -4.75 -12.14 17.35
C GLN A 502 -4.84 -11.97 18.86
N GLY A 503 -3.98 -11.13 19.45
CA GLY A 503 -4.03 -10.79 20.86
C GLY A 503 -5.36 -10.14 21.26
N ASN A 504 -5.87 -9.22 20.45
CA ASN A 504 -7.14 -8.55 20.68
C ASN A 504 -8.33 -9.52 20.58
N LEU A 505 -8.34 -10.39 19.57
CA LEU A 505 -9.35 -11.45 19.42
C LEU A 505 -9.38 -12.37 20.64
N GLN A 506 -8.22 -12.86 21.08
CA GLN A 506 -8.12 -13.74 22.25
C GLN A 506 -8.55 -13.03 23.54
N MET A 507 -8.07 -11.80 23.74
CA MET A 507 -8.39 -10.98 24.91
C MET A 507 -9.90 -10.71 25.02
N LEU A 508 -10.56 -10.45 23.90
CA LEU A 508 -12.00 -10.16 23.84
C LEU A 508 -12.86 -11.43 23.71
N GLY A 509 -12.23 -12.61 23.63
CA GLY A 509 -12.92 -13.90 23.55
C GLY A 509 -13.64 -14.15 22.22
N PHE A 510 -13.10 -13.62 21.13
CA PHE A 510 -13.63 -13.78 19.79
C PHE A 510 -12.68 -14.57 18.88
N ALA A 511 -13.25 -15.12 17.82
CA ALA A 511 -12.54 -15.73 16.70
C ALA A 511 -13.27 -15.40 15.40
N HIS A 512 -12.57 -15.48 14.28
CA HIS A 512 -13.18 -15.35 12.96
C HIS A 512 -13.61 -16.71 12.42
N ARG A 513 -14.81 -16.76 11.84
CA ARG A 513 -15.28 -17.88 11.00
C ARG A 513 -15.64 -17.32 9.63
N GLY A 514 -14.63 -17.25 8.75
CA GLY A 514 -14.71 -16.45 7.53
C GLY A 514 -14.93 -14.98 7.87
N HIS A 515 -15.85 -14.31 7.17
CA HIS A 515 -16.18 -12.89 7.41
C HIS A 515 -17.27 -12.71 8.49
N ARG A 516 -17.11 -13.41 9.62
CA ARG A 516 -18.01 -13.32 10.76
C ARG A 516 -17.24 -13.48 12.06
N LEU A 517 -17.48 -12.56 12.99
CA LEU A 517 -16.95 -12.63 14.33
C LEU A 517 -17.84 -13.54 15.17
N VAL A 518 -17.24 -14.55 15.82
CA VAL A 518 -17.93 -15.50 16.70
C VAL A 518 -17.25 -15.54 18.06
N LYS A 519 -17.99 -15.83 19.12
CA LYS A 519 -17.38 -16.08 20.43
C LYS A 519 -16.51 -17.33 20.34
N ALA A 520 -15.26 -17.24 20.78
CA ALA A 520 -14.40 -18.40 20.86
C ALA A 520 -15.02 -19.42 21.82
N SER A 521 -15.06 -20.71 21.46
CA SER A 521 -15.47 -21.76 22.37
C SER A 521 -14.56 -21.71 23.60
N ARG A 522 -15.13 -21.66 24.80
CA ARG A 522 -14.39 -21.68 26.06
C ARG A 522 -13.55 -22.95 26.17
N THR A 523 -12.34 -22.95 25.63
CA THR A 523 -11.29 -23.86 26.08
C THR A 523 -10.80 -23.30 27.41
N SER A 524 -11.01 -24.06 28.47
CA SER A 524 -10.91 -23.67 29.89
C SER A 524 -9.49 -23.49 30.39
N ALA A 525 -8.68 -22.70 29.71
CA ALA A 525 -7.41 -22.20 30.26
C ALA A 525 -7.26 -20.75 29.83
N LYS A 526 -7.38 -19.82 30.80
CA LYS A 526 -6.89 -18.45 30.60
C LYS A 526 -5.40 -18.58 30.23
N PRO A 527 -4.96 -18.14 29.04
CA PRO A 527 -3.52 -18.14 28.75
C PRO A 527 -2.83 -17.24 29.78
N LYS A 528 -1.78 -17.73 30.43
CA LYS A 528 -0.92 -16.90 31.30
C LYS A 528 -0.44 -15.72 30.46
N ALA A 529 -0.76 -14.50 30.87
CA ALA A 529 -0.26 -13.30 30.22
C ALA A 529 1.28 -13.38 30.14
N LEU A 530 1.83 -13.39 28.93
CA LEU A 530 3.28 -13.37 28.75
C LEU A 530 3.82 -12.05 29.29
N LEU A 531 4.67 -12.14 30.32
CA LEU A 531 5.33 -10.97 30.89
C LEU A 531 6.23 -10.30 29.83
N PRO A 532 6.31 -8.96 29.84
CA PRO A 532 7.23 -8.23 28.97
C PRO A 532 8.68 -8.62 29.25
N LYS A 533 9.56 -8.51 28.26
CA LYS A 533 10.99 -8.85 28.41
C LYS A 533 11.84 -7.60 28.57
N ARG A 534 12.97 -7.73 29.28
CA ARG A 534 14.02 -6.71 29.36
C ARG A 534 14.59 -6.43 27.97
N CYS A 535 15.25 -5.28 27.82
CA CYS A 535 16.00 -4.96 26.62
C CYS A 535 17.10 -5.99 26.37
N GLY A 536 16.96 -6.80 25.31
CA GLY A 536 17.95 -7.82 24.96
C GLY A 536 19.35 -7.26 24.69
N LYS A 537 19.45 -6.02 24.21
CA LYS A 537 20.73 -5.33 23.92
C LYS A 537 21.54 -5.03 25.19
N PHE A 538 20.88 -4.76 26.32
CA PHE A 538 21.55 -4.25 27.52
C PHE A 538 21.41 -5.18 28.74
N GLY A 539 20.66 -6.29 28.62
CA GLY A 539 20.35 -7.20 29.73
C GLY A 539 19.36 -6.63 30.76
N VAL A 540 19.28 -5.31 30.86
CA VAL A 540 18.31 -4.54 31.64
C VAL A 540 17.68 -3.44 30.80
N GLY A 541 16.51 -2.97 31.20
CA GLY A 541 15.84 -1.81 30.67
C GLY A 541 14.49 -2.09 30.02
N LYS A 542 13.53 -1.19 30.26
CA LYS A 542 12.19 -1.22 29.62
C LYS A 542 12.23 -0.42 28.31
N ARG A 543 11.74 -0.99 27.22
CA ARG A 543 11.63 -0.32 25.91
C ARG A 543 10.25 0.28 25.70
N ILE A 544 10.18 1.58 25.38
CA ILE A 544 8.94 2.31 25.07
C ILE A 544 9.24 3.35 23.98
N GLY A 545 8.59 3.26 22.82
CA GLY A 545 8.64 4.30 21.78
C GLY A 545 10.05 4.70 21.32
N GLY A 546 10.96 3.73 21.17
CA GLY A 546 12.37 3.98 20.80
C GLY A 546 13.28 4.42 21.95
N ALA A 547 12.75 4.57 23.16
CA ALA A 547 13.53 4.86 24.36
C ALA A 547 13.73 3.62 25.24
N VAL A 548 14.87 3.56 25.91
CA VAL A 548 15.22 2.58 26.94
C VAL A 548 15.30 3.26 28.29
N TYR A 549 14.63 2.67 29.28
CA TYR A 549 14.60 3.17 30.65
C TYR A 549 15.32 2.19 31.57
N VAL A 550 16.27 2.67 32.36
CA VAL A 550 17.04 1.87 33.33
C VAL A 550 17.09 2.58 34.67
N HIS A 551 17.30 1.83 35.75
CA HIS A 551 17.65 2.40 37.04
C HIS A 551 19.08 2.98 36.99
N ARG A 552 19.36 4.05 37.74
CA ARG A 552 20.65 4.78 37.71
C ARG A 552 21.86 3.89 37.95
N GLN A 553 21.72 2.83 38.75
CA GLN A 553 22.79 1.85 39.00
C GLN A 553 23.27 1.16 37.71
N TYR A 554 22.42 1.07 36.70
CA TYR A 554 22.72 0.42 35.42
C TYR A 554 22.89 1.42 34.29
N GLU A 555 22.97 2.74 34.54
CA GLU A 555 23.06 3.74 33.47
C GLU A 555 24.28 3.55 32.56
N GLY A 556 25.36 2.94 33.08
CA GLY A 556 26.57 2.64 32.32
C GLY A 556 26.33 1.71 31.12
N VAL A 557 25.28 0.88 31.15
CA VAL A 557 24.95 -0.01 30.01
C VAL A 557 24.47 0.77 28.78
N LEU A 558 24.03 2.03 28.96
CA LEU A 558 23.49 2.86 27.88
C LEU A 558 24.58 3.57 27.05
N GLY A 559 25.85 3.46 27.45
CA GLY A 559 27.00 3.93 26.70
C GLY A 559 27.40 5.39 26.94
N GLU A 560 28.36 5.85 26.14
CA GLU A 560 29.06 7.13 26.31
C GLU A 560 28.16 8.37 26.14
N SER A 561 27.09 8.27 25.35
CA SER A 561 26.13 9.37 25.17
C SER A 561 25.44 9.75 26.47
N VAL A 562 25.14 8.76 27.32
CA VAL A 562 24.53 8.99 28.65
C VAL A 562 25.55 9.57 29.62
N ALA A 563 26.80 9.11 29.60
CA ALA A 563 27.87 9.68 30.42
C ALA A 563 28.13 11.16 30.08
N THR A 564 28.18 11.49 28.79
CA THR A 564 28.31 12.87 28.29
C THR A 564 27.14 13.73 28.70
N ALA A 565 25.92 13.20 28.62
CA ALA A 565 24.72 13.92 29.06
C ALA A 565 24.72 14.17 30.58
N LYS A 566 25.15 13.17 31.37
CA LYS A 566 25.22 13.27 32.83
C LYS A 566 26.16 14.38 33.30
N ALA A 567 27.28 14.58 32.61
CA ALA A 567 28.22 15.66 32.92
C ALA A 567 27.62 17.07 32.78
N LYS A 568 26.47 17.21 32.12
CA LYS A 568 25.76 18.50 31.95
C LYS A 568 24.72 18.77 33.05
N LEU A 569 24.48 17.82 33.94
CA LEU A 569 23.50 18.01 35.01
C LEU A 569 23.97 19.07 36.02
N PRO A 570 23.04 19.83 36.63
CA PRO A 570 23.38 20.71 37.74
C PRO A 570 24.03 19.94 38.89
N SER A 571 24.97 20.58 39.59
CA SER A 571 25.55 19.99 40.80
C SER A 571 24.45 19.68 41.82
N GLY A 572 24.42 18.44 42.31
CA GLY A 572 23.41 17.97 43.26
C GLY A 572 22.05 17.59 42.65
N PHE A 573 21.91 17.53 41.32
CA PHE A 573 20.68 17.03 40.70
C PHE A 573 20.47 15.54 41.00
N ASP A 574 19.45 15.21 41.79
CA ASP A 574 19.15 13.84 42.17
C ASP A 574 18.20 13.17 41.16
N TYR A 575 18.49 11.92 40.82
CA TYR A 575 17.67 11.12 39.92
C TYR A 575 17.82 9.63 40.23
N THR A 576 16.82 8.88 39.80
CA THR A 576 16.72 7.43 40.03
C THR A 576 16.62 6.66 38.72
N VAL A 577 16.01 7.25 37.69
CA VAL A 577 15.77 6.61 36.40
C VAL A 577 16.46 7.39 35.28
N VAL A 578 17.12 6.66 34.39
CA VAL A 578 17.71 7.21 33.17
C VAL A 578 16.96 6.69 31.96
N LYS A 579 16.51 7.61 31.09
CA LYS A 579 15.85 7.32 29.83
C LYS A 579 16.75 7.76 28.68
N HIS A 580 17.14 6.84 27.80
CA HIS A 580 17.88 7.16 26.58
C HIS A 580 16.99 6.90 25.36
N ASN A 581 16.74 7.92 24.55
CA ASN A 581 15.98 7.82 23.30
C ASN A 581 16.93 7.54 22.14
N GLU A 582 16.93 6.31 21.63
CA GLU A 582 17.85 5.88 20.57
C GLU A 582 17.51 6.49 19.19
N LEU A 583 16.31 7.08 19.02
CA LEU A 583 15.89 7.69 17.76
C LEU A 583 16.37 9.14 17.58
N ASN A 584 16.44 9.91 18.67
CA ASN A 584 16.82 11.32 18.62
C ASN A 584 18.04 11.68 19.49
N GLY A 585 18.59 10.71 20.23
CA GLY A 585 19.77 10.87 21.06
C GLY A 585 19.54 11.62 22.37
N ASN A 586 18.29 11.97 22.72
CA ASN A 586 18.00 12.66 23.97
C ASN A 586 18.15 11.72 25.18
N VAL A 587 18.72 12.25 26.26
CA VAL A 587 18.85 11.56 27.54
C VAL A 587 18.04 12.30 28.60
N SER A 588 17.22 11.59 29.37
CA SER A 588 16.46 12.16 30.48
C SER A 588 16.85 11.52 31.80
N PHE A 589 17.07 12.35 32.82
CA PHE A 589 17.38 11.96 34.19
C PHE A 589 16.18 12.32 35.06
N ILE A 590 15.49 11.31 35.59
CA ILE A 590 14.17 11.45 36.21
C ILE A 590 14.29 11.11 37.70
N HIS A 591 13.88 12.07 38.54
CA HIS A 591 13.75 11.87 39.98
C HIS A 591 12.55 10.98 40.28
N CYS A 592 12.79 9.90 41.02
CA CYS A 592 11.76 8.90 41.36
C CYS A 592 12.16 8.27 42.71
N PRO A 593 11.94 8.97 43.83
CA PRO A 593 12.49 8.58 45.13
C PRO A 593 11.80 7.35 45.73
N ASP A 594 10.61 7.02 45.25
CA ASP A 594 9.82 5.86 45.66
C ASP A 594 10.08 4.62 44.78
N PHE A 595 11.10 4.64 43.91
CA PHE A 595 11.38 3.54 42.96
C PHE A 595 11.48 2.17 43.63
N ASP A 596 12.15 2.11 44.78
CA ASP A 596 12.36 0.86 45.51
C ASP A 596 11.17 0.48 46.39
N THR A 597 10.51 1.47 46.98
CA THR A 597 9.48 1.26 48.01
C THR A 597 8.06 1.13 47.46
N ALA A 598 7.73 1.83 46.37
CA ALA A 598 6.41 1.78 45.76
C ALA A 598 6.33 0.68 44.70
N ASP A 599 5.19 -0.01 44.67
CA ASP A 599 4.90 -1.01 43.64
C ASP A 599 4.86 -0.41 42.22
N GLU A 600 4.21 0.74 42.07
CA GLU A 600 4.19 1.57 40.87
C GLU A 600 4.74 2.96 41.18
N PRO A 601 6.06 3.14 41.08
CA PRO A 601 6.70 4.37 41.51
C PRO A 601 6.43 5.51 40.54
N SER A 602 6.36 6.73 41.07
CA SER A 602 5.88 7.91 40.34
C SER A 602 7.03 8.78 39.83
N THR A 603 6.84 9.36 38.64
CA THR A 603 7.81 10.30 38.06
C THR A 603 7.73 11.65 38.76
N GLY A 604 8.85 12.14 39.28
CA GLY A 604 9.04 13.49 39.79
C GLY A 604 9.68 14.42 38.77
N ASP A 605 10.41 15.41 39.28
CA ASP A 605 11.19 16.36 38.48
C ASP A 605 12.21 15.64 37.59
N TYR A 606 12.50 16.20 36.42
CA TYR A 606 13.43 15.58 35.49
C TYR A 606 14.21 16.58 34.65
N ALA A 607 15.42 16.19 34.29
CA ALA A 607 16.29 16.91 33.38
C ALA A 607 16.34 16.19 32.02
N VAL A 608 16.29 16.94 30.93
CA VAL A 608 16.48 16.41 29.57
C VAL A 608 17.70 17.07 28.96
N VAL A 609 18.66 16.25 28.54
CA VAL A 609 19.82 16.68 27.74
C VAL A 609 19.58 16.23 26.32
N ARG A 610 19.49 17.19 25.40
CA ARG A 610 19.32 16.92 23.97
C ARG A 610 20.61 16.42 23.33
N SER A 611 20.52 15.85 22.14
CA SER A 611 21.68 15.40 21.35
C SER A 611 22.64 16.53 20.96
N ASP A 612 22.11 17.75 20.78
CA ASP A 612 22.90 18.98 20.61
C ASP A 612 23.56 19.45 21.92
N GLY A 613 23.25 18.81 23.04
CA GLY A 613 23.82 19.09 24.34
C GLY A 613 23.09 20.12 25.19
N VAL A 614 21.93 20.62 24.76
CA VAL A 614 21.13 21.58 25.53
C VAL A 614 20.42 20.87 26.70
N LEU A 615 20.59 21.41 27.92
CA LEU A 615 19.89 20.97 29.14
C LEU A 615 18.56 21.72 29.32
N LYS A 616 17.50 21.00 29.64
CA LYS A 616 16.21 21.55 30.10
C LYS A 616 15.74 20.86 31.37
N LEU A 617 15.31 21.64 32.35
CA LEU A 617 14.72 21.14 33.59
C LEU A 617 13.19 21.21 33.51
N HIS A 618 12.54 20.20 34.07
CA HIS A 618 11.09 20.05 34.08
C HIS A 618 10.63 19.66 35.48
N SER A 619 9.58 20.32 35.97
CA SER A 619 8.92 19.93 37.21
C SER A 619 7.98 18.75 37.01
N ALA A 620 7.70 18.02 38.08
CA ALA A 620 6.73 16.93 38.11
C ALA A 620 5.35 17.39 37.59
N LEU A 621 4.67 16.50 36.87
CA LEU A 621 3.31 16.76 36.40
C LEU A 621 2.32 16.69 37.58
N ALA A 622 1.24 17.49 37.50
CA ALA A 622 0.15 17.43 38.47
C ALA A 622 -0.51 16.04 38.56
N ASP A 623 -0.60 15.33 37.43
CA ASP A 623 -0.88 13.89 37.37
C ASP A 623 0.36 13.16 36.83
N PRO A 624 1.22 12.64 37.73
CA PRO A 624 2.50 12.05 37.35
C PRO A 624 2.31 10.75 36.58
N TYR A 625 3.33 10.39 35.81
CA TYR A 625 3.40 9.04 35.26
C TYR A 625 3.87 8.06 36.33
N ILE A 626 3.50 6.79 36.17
CA ILE A 626 3.97 5.69 37.01
C ILE A 626 4.74 4.66 36.19
N TYR A 627 5.68 3.97 36.83
CA TYR A 627 6.41 2.88 36.21
C TYR A 627 5.82 1.51 36.54
N HIS A 628 4.83 1.08 35.75
CA HIS A 628 4.44 -0.32 35.71
C HIS A 628 5.59 -1.18 35.11
N HIS A 629 5.75 -2.41 35.58
CA HIS A 629 6.87 -3.30 35.23
C HIS A 629 8.25 -2.75 35.61
N LYS A 630 8.40 -2.11 36.78
CA LYS A 630 9.69 -1.55 37.25
C LYS A 630 10.83 -2.57 37.28
N TRP A 631 10.52 -3.85 37.49
CA TRP A 631 11.49 -4.96 37.43
C TRP A 631 12.25 -5.07 36.10
N LEU A 632 11.73 -4.50 35.01
CA LEU A 632 12.44 -4.46 33.73
C LEU A 632 13.66 -3.54 33.74
N PHE A 633 13.73 -2.57 34.65
CA PHE A 633 14.73 -1.50 34.68
C PHE A 633 16.03 -1.94 35.37
N VAL A 634 16.00 -3.10 36.04
CA VAL A 634 17.04 -3.63 36.93
C VAL A 634 17.36 -5.09 36.58
N ALA A 635 18.49 -5.59 37.07
CA ALA A 635 18.88 -7.00 36.94
C ALA A 635 18.07 -7.90 37.89
N GLU A 636 18.22 -9.21 37.78
CA GLU A 636 17.47 -10.18 38.59
C GLU A 636 17.88 -10.20 40.07
N ASP A 637 19.13 -9.85 40.34
CA ASP A 637 19.77 -9.80 41.65
C ASP A 637 19.70 -8.41 42.30
N TYR A 638 18.86 -7.52 41.78
CA TYR A 638 18.71 -6.16 42.31
C TYR A 638 18.19 -6.18 43.75
N GLN A 639 18.88 -5.48 44.65
CA GLN A 639 18.61 -5.51 46.10
C GLN A 639 17.58 -4.48 46.57
N GLY A 640 17.18 -3.53 45.72
CA GLY A 640 16.25 -2.45 46.11
C GLY A 640 14.81 -2.94 46.33
N PHE A 641 14.39 -4.02 45.67
CA PHE A 641 13.10 -4.68 45.89
C PHE A 641 13.13 -6.12 45.37
N ASP A 642 12.15 -6.94 45.77
CA ASP A 642 12.00 -8.30 45.24
C ASP A 642 11.52 -8.27 43.77
N VAL A 643 12.45 -8.56 42.86
CA VAL A 643 12.22 -8.60 41.42
C VAL A 643 11.14 -9.63 41.05
N SER A 644 11.12 -10.78 41.72
CA SER A 644 10.13 -11.84 41.48
C SER A 644 8.74 -11.40 41.92
N GLN A 645 8.63 -10.73 43.06
CA GLN A 645 7.37 -10.15 43.53
C GLN A 645 6.85 -9.06 42.57
N SER A 646 7.74 -8.21 42.05
CA SER A 646 7.37 -7.20 41.05
C SER A 646 6.93 -7.80 39.70
N GLN A 647 7.50 -8.95 39.29
CA GLN A 647 7.03 -9.74 38.15
C GLN A 647 5.64 -10.35 38.40
N GLN A 648 5.42 -10.94 39.58
CA GLN A 648 4.10 -11.48 39.96
C GLN A 648 3.04 -10.39 40.00
N ARG A 649 3.39 -9.21 40.53
CA ARG A 649 2.52 -8.04 40.50
C ARG A 649 2.18 -7.62 39.08
N SER A 650 3.16 -7.65 38.18
CA SER A 650 2.95 -7.41 36.76
C SER A 650 1.96 -8.39 36.13
N ALA A 651 2.11 -9.68 36.42
CA ALA A 651 1.21 -10.72 35.93
C ALA A 651 -0.22 -10.52 36.49
N ALA A 652 -0.34 -10.16 37.77
CA ALA A 652 -1.61 -9.95 38.44
C ALA A 652 -2.41 -8.82 37.78
N TRP A 653 -1.84 -7.64 37.57
CA TRP A 653 -2.58 -6.55 36.95
C TRP A 653 -2.81 -6.77 35.45
N MET A 654 -1.88 -7.43 34.76
CA MET A 654 -2.05 -7.81 33.35
C MET A 654 -3.19 -8.82 33.14
N SER A 655 -3.57 -9.55 34.20
CA SER A 655 -4.70 -10.49 34.19
C SER A 655 -6.06 -9.85 34.47
N LEU A 656 -6.10 -8.56 34.81
CA LEU A 656 -7.33 -7.83 35.05
C LEU A 656 -8.07 -7.56 33.74
N ASP A 657 -9.34 -7.93 33.71
CA ASP A 657 -10.21 -7.69 32.56
C ASP A 657 -10.52 -6.19 32.42
N ASN A 658 -10.63 -5.71 31.17
CA ASN A 658 -11.06 -4.36 30.81
C ASN A 658 -10.22 -3.21 31.42
N VAL A 659 -8.90 -3.36 31.45
CA VAL A 659 -7.96 -2.27 31.77
C VAL A 659 -7.47 -1.62 30.46
N ASP A 660 -7.75 -0.33 30.28
CA ASP A 660 -7.21 0.48 29.18
C ASP A 660 -5.69 0.68 29.34
N LYS A 661 -4.92 0.01 28.47
CA LYS A 661 -3.46 0.01 28.46
C LYS A 661 -2.83 1.31 27.93
N SER A 662 -3.60 2.20 27.31
CA SER A 662 -3.09 3.52 26.90
C SER A 662 -2.97 4.48 28.10
N LEU A 663 -3.77 4.26 29.14
CA LEU A 663 -3.87 5.13 30.31
C LEU A 663 -3.19 4.57 31.57
N ILE A 664 -2.74 3.31 31.58
CA ILE A 664 -2.05 2.69 32.74
C ILE A 664 -0.81 3.44 33.22
N GLY A 665 -0.20 4.27 32.36
CA GLY A 665 0.92 5.09 32.76
C GLY A 665 0.54 6.26 33.67
N ARG A 666 -0.74 6.66 33.75
CA ARG A 666 -1.20 7.82 34.55
C ARG A 666 -1.54 7.42 35.97
N ALA A 667 -0.98 8.11 36.97
CA ALA A 667 -1.22 7.81 38.38
C ALA A 667 -2.72 7.88 38.75
N SER A 668 -3.43 8.89 38.26
CA SER A 668 -4.87 9.07 38.50
C SER A 668 -5.71 7.90 37.97
N TYR A 669 -5.44 7.45 36.74
CA TYR A 669 -6.11 6.32 36.11
C TYR A 669 -5.79 5.01 36.84
N TRP A 670 -4.52 4.77 37.14
CA TRP A 670 -4.08 3.57 37.86
C TRP A 670 -4.77 3.42 39.21
N LYS A 671 -4.84 4.52 39.98
CA LYS A 671 -5.51 4.55 41.28
C LYS A 671 -7.02 4.32 41.18
N ARG A 672 -7.67 4.82 40.13
CA ARG A 672 -9.12 4.71 39.93
C ARG A 672 -9.56 3.36 39.37
N GLU A 673 -8.87 2.85 38.36
CA GLU A 673 -9.33 1.71 37.56
C GLU A 673 -8.59 0.41 37.84
N VAL A 674 -7.29 0.48 38.17
CA VAL A 674 -6.44 -0.71 38.29
C VAL A 674 -6.33 -1.18 39.74
N MET A 675 -5.96 -0.27 40.66
CA MET A 675 -5.77 -0.59 42.08
C MET A 675 -6.97 -1.26 42.76
N PRO A 676 -8.22 -0.78 42.59
CA PRO A 676 -9.37 -1.41 43.25
C PRO A 676 -9.63 -2.84 42.76
N ARG A 677 -9.39 -3.09 41.47
CA ARG A 677 -9.58 -4.42 40.86
C ARG A 677 -8.46 -5.37 41.24
N LEU A 678 -7.22 -4.90 41.32
CA LEU A 678 -6.08 -5.68 41.79
C LEU A 678 -6.28 -6.14 43.24
N THR A 679 -6.79 -5.24 44.08
CA THR A 679 -7.11 -5.53 45.49
C THR A 679 -8.23 -6.58 45.59
N ARG A 680 -9.29 -6.44 44.78
CA ARG A 680 -10.42 -7.39 44.74
C ARG A 680 -10.03 -8.77 44.21
N ALA A 681 -9.20 -8.85 43.17
CA ALA A 681 -8.72 -10.12 42.61
C ALA A 681 -7.84 -10.91 43.62
N CYS A 682 -7.16 -10.20 44.53
CA CYS A 682 -6.38 -10.82 45.61
C CYS A 682 -7.28 -11.45 46.70
N ASP A 683 -8.54 -11.02 46.81
CA ASP A 683 -9.52 -11.54 47.77
C ASP A 683 -10.40 -12.69 47.22
N GLU A 684 -10.49 -12.88 45.89
CA GLU A 684 -11.35 -13.89 45.24
C GLU A 684 -10.96 -15.36 45.49
N GLY A 685 -9.87 -15.64 46.20
CA GLY A 685 -9.45 -16.99 46.63
C GLY A 685 -9.84 -17.37 48.05
N TRP A 686 -10.43 -16.45 48.82
CA TRP A 686 -10.68 -16.61 50.26
C TRP A 686 -12.17 -16.75 50.56
N LEU A 687 -12.59 -17.94 50.96
CA LEU A 687 -13.98 -18.32 51.23
C LEU A 687 -14.33 -18.11 52.71
N ARG A 688 -15.57 -17.70 53.01
CA ARG A 688 -16.08 -17.65 54.38
C ARG A 688 -16.26 -19.05 54.95
N SER A 689 -16.34 -19.14 56.28
CA SER A 689 -16.53 -20.41 57.02
C SER A 689 -17.70 -21.25 56.48
N GLU A 690 -18.79 -20.62 56.03
CA GLU A 690 -19.95 -21.31 55.48
C GLU A 690 -19.70 -21.89 54.07
N GLU A 691 -19.01 -21.13 53.22
CA GLU A 691 -18.72 -21.50 51.83
C GLU A 691 -17.69 -22.63 51.75
N ILE A 692 -16.63 -22.57 52.56
CA ILE A 692 -15.60 -23.62 52.62
C ILE A 692 -16.17 -24.93 53.18
N ARG A 693 -17.07 -24.85 54.18
CA ARG A 693 -17.78 -26.01 54.73
C ARG A 693 -18.65 -26.68 53.68
N LYS A 694 -19.41 -25.89 52.92
CA LYS A 694 -20.25 -26.43 51.85
C LYS A 694 -19.43 -27.08 50.74
N ARG A 695 -18.27 -26.50 50.42
CA ARG A 695 -17.37 -26.98 49.37
C ARG A 695 -16.64 -28.26 49.74
N LEU A 696 -16.12 -28.34 50.98
CA LEU A 696 -15.39 -29.51 51.48
C LEU A 696 -16.29 -30.53 52.20
N LYS A 697 -17.59 -30.25 52.29
CA LYS A 697 -18.59 -31.05 53.00
C LYS A 697 -18.24 -31.27 54.48
N LEU A 698 -17.82 -30.20 55.15
CA LEU A 698 -17.40 -30.21 56.56
C LEU A 698 -18.48 -29.61 57.49
N THR A 699 -18.57 -30.15 58.68
CA THR A 699 -19.30 -29.56 59.82
C THR A 699 -18.52 -28.36 60.39
N THR A 700 -19.18 -27.56 61.24
CA THR A 700 -18.52 -26.43 61.92
C THR A 700 -17.36 -26.90 62.81
N CYS A 701 -17.53 -28.05 63.45
CA CYS A 701 -16.54 -28.64 64.36
C CYS A 701 -15.31 -29.14 63.59
N GLU A 702 -15.52 -29.86 62.47
CA GLU A 702 -14.42 -30.33 61.62
C GLU A 702 -13.62 -29.17 61.02
N LEU A 703 -14.29 -28.10 60.55
CA LEU A 703 -13.58 -26.92 60.05
C LEU A 703 -12.73 -26.25 61.13
N ALA A 704 -13.20 -26.21 62.39
CA ALA A 704 -12.44 -25.67 63.50
C ALA A 704 -11.21 -26.52 63.84
N HIS A 705 -11.36 -27.85 63.87
CA HIS A 705 -10.25 -28.77 64.10
C HIS A 705 -9.20 -28.70 62.97
N MET A 706 -9.62 -28.67 61.71
CA MET A 706 -8.69 -28.52 60.57
C MET A 706 -7.96 -27.18 60.58
N ARG A 707 -8.62 -26.11 61.07
CA ARG A 707 -7.99 -24.80 61.25
C ARG A 707 -6.93 -24.83 62.36
N GLU A 708 -7.24 -25.46 63.50
CA GLU A 708 -6.32 -25.59 64.63
C GLU A 708 -5.15 -26.54 64.36
N ALA A 709 -5.38 -27.58 63.55
CA ALA A 709 -4.36 -28.51 63.07
C ALA A 709 -3.47 -27.93 61.94
N GLY A 710 -3.79 -26.75 61.41
CA GLY A 710 -3.03 -26.11 60.33
C GLY A 710 -3.24 -26.70 58.93
N GLU A 711 -4.23 -27.56 58.76
CA GLU A 711 -4.53 -28.27 57.51
C GLU A 711 -5.19 -27.38 56.45
N LEU A 712 -5.72 -26.22 56.85
CA LEU A 712 -6.33 -25.23 55.96
C LEU A 712 -5.69 -23.85 56.18
N ARG A 713 -5.24 -23.22 55.08
CA ARG A 713 -4.78 -21.83 55.11
C ARG A 713 -5.97 -20.91 55.43
N PHE A 714 -5.83 -20.11 56.48
CA PHE A 714 -6.86 -19.16 56.92
C PHE A 714 -6.27 -17.75 57.16
N LYS A 715 -7.10 -16.72 56.99
CA LYS A 715 -6.82 -15.34 57.45
C LYS A 715 -8.00 -14.82 58.27
N LYS A 716 -7.73 -14.04 59.32
CA LYS A 716 -8.76 -13.43 60.16
C LYS A 716 -9.12 -12.05 59.62
N GLN A 717 -10.41 -11.79 59.41
CA GLN A 717 -10.93 -10.49 59.00
C GLN A 717 -12.05 -10.08 59.97
N GLY A 718 -11.72 -9.22 60.94
CA GLY A 718 -12.62 -8.88 62.04
C GLY A 718 -12.92 -10.10 62.94
N ASN A 719 -14.21 -10.37 63.18
CA ASN A 719 -14.66 -11.56 63.93
C ASN A 719 -14.85 -12.81 63.05
N ALA A 720 -14.54 -12.73 61.76
CA ALA A 720 -14.71 -13.82 60.81
C ALA A 720 -13.36 -14.42 60.37
N TYR A 721 -13.40 -15.71 60.03
CA TYR A 721 -12.30 -16.42 59.40
C TYR A 721 -12.62 -16.64 57.92
N LEU A 722 -11.62 -16.36 57.07
CA LEU A 722 -11.62 -16.70 55.66
C LEU A 722 -10.60 -17.81 55.39
N TYR A 723 -10.90 -18.71 54.46
CA TYR A 723 -10.15 -19.93 54.18
C TYR A 723 -9.84 -20.06 52.70
N ARG A 724 -8.66 -20.58 52.36
CA ARG A 724 -8.31 -20.94 50.99
C ARG A 724 -8.46 -22.47 50.81
N PRO A 725 -9.21 -22.95 49.80
CA PRO A 725 -9.39 -24.38 49.60
C PRO A 725 -8.05 -25.10 49.29
N PRO A 726 -7.88 -26.35 49.73
CA PRO A 726 -6.70 -27.15 49.39
C PRO A 726 -6.57 -27.32 47.86
N GLY A 727 -5.37 -27.15 47.32
CA GLY A 727 -5.10 -27.29 45.87
C GLY A 727 -5.35 -26.04 45.03
N SER A 728 -5.48 -24.85 45.64
CA SER A 728 -5.74 -23.59 44.93
C SER A 728 -4.49 -22.78 44.55
N ASP A 729 -3.29 -23.38 44.53
CA ASP A 729 -2.02 -22.68 44.24
C ASP A 729 -1.68 -22.65 42.73
#